data_AF-A0A8S4FZ82-F1
#
_entry.id   AF-A0A8S4FZ82-F1
#
_cell.length_a   1.000
_cell.length_b   1.000
_cell.length_c   1.000
_cell.angle_alpha   90.00
_cell.angle_beta   90.00
_cell.angle_gamma   90.00
#
_symmetry.space_group_name_H-M   'P 1'
#
loop_
_entity.id
_entity.type
_entity.pdbx_description
1 polymer ?
#
loop_
_entity_poly.entity_id
_entity_poly.type
_entity_poly.pdbx_seq_one_letter_code
_entity_poly.pdbx_strand_id
1 'polypeptide(L)'
;MSNPERKKIPEAPTPAAAPGSGNLLSSIAPPVELPNFVTTPIPQSQLPPAAAPAPVQPMLVQPVAASVPDAVETFTPEIPLSKGMPVQSVRSLDDSQATTQSPGSLTDSPTEAEKLGDVMPGSGLLTWVKGAVASGGLLQRVAERARSSVDSVITTLDPQMKDYLNSGGDLYLVVASDKEVKVSPVRDAFHAVFGKATVQFWKATNKLNTNPSLPVSVDGVTDPKAIADLFRGHFKVQSPIDVTSQGLSADTHTADGPLQTQFTSKEVATIVRFMSRGKSPGQDGLSIEHLKYGGEHVSRVLSLFYNSCLGHSYLPREMMETIVVPITKNRTGDISDRNNYRPISLATIIAKVFDGLLDARLSAHLQLNDAQFGFRPGLSTESAVLGLKHTVKYYTDRKTNVYACFLDLSKAFDLVSYNVLWEKCRKSNLPMELVNIFQYWYDHQSNKVRWGDVYSDEYGLECGVRQGGITSPKLFNLYMDELIGELSSMHAGCYVDGKSCNNFSYADDMVLLSPSTGGLVKLLGACEQYAEKHGLKYNVTKSEIMIFKTENKLPQEIPSFLLCKNQLNRVTRFKYLGHIVTDDLKDDEDIERERRALAVRANMLARRFARCTKEVKVTLFRAYCQSFYTCSLWVNYTQRAINSLRVQYNNAFRMLLGLPRHCSASGMFAEARVDGFHAIVRKRTASLLSRVRGSTNNILAVIAGRLDGPILKHWVSVIIGTLTVCGNGFPAQSDVTAAQPVGYAAAYAAAKQRIAHIRSTHSSLTNNVPIVAIEGFLQEAVNDSDVTAVQPVGYAAAYAAAKQRIAHIRSTHSSLTNNVPIVAVEGFLQEAVNDRWYDISLIVLSQPSLDIELQVQSQGTPVPAAAVAAARAGSAAGSAHGDTGFDVTIGSIMADSLKVPHTEWQEASTGVSRRELLMLAARSVAGSYRRLLAISAAEP
;
A
#
# COMPACT_ATOMS: atom_id res chain seq x y z
N MET A 1 -9.97 82.28 -3.44
CA MET A 1 -10.91 83.41 -3.28
C MET A 1 -12.17 83.09 -4.08
N SER A 2 -13.32 83.43 -3.49
CA SER A 2 -14.72 83.46 -4.01
C SER A 2 -15.41 82.15 -4.47
N ASN A 3 -16.25 81.63 -3.57
CA ASN A 3 -17.51 80.91 -3.80
C ASN A 3 -18.64 81.92 -4.18
N PRO A 4 -19.81 81.49 -4.71
CA PRO A 4 -21.02 81.38 -3.85
C PRO A 4 -21.98 80.23 -4.24
N GLU A 5 -22.35 79.33 -3.33
CA GLU A 5 -23.56 79.26 -2.46
C GLU A 5 -24.95 79.00 -3.07
N ARG A 6 -25.60 77.90 -2.64
CA ARG A 6 -26.98 77.90 -2.10
C ARG A 6 -27.35 76.66 -1.23
N LYS A 7 -27.55 76.96 0.06
CA LYS A 7 -28.51 76.47 1.10
C LYS A 7 -28.56 74.99 1.59
N LYS A 8 -28.35 74.86 2.91
CA LYS A 8 -28.54 73.72 3.86
C LYS A 8 -29.99 73.57 4.36
N ILE A 9 -30.29 72.41 5.00
CA ILE A 9 -31.06 72.14 6.27
C ILE A 9 -31.67 70.69 6.21
N PRO A 10 -31.87 69.88 7.30
CA PRO A 10 -30.94 69.26 8.26
C PRO A 10 -31.16 67.71 8.40
N GLU A 11 -30.47 67.03 9.32
CA GLU A 11 -30.62 65.58 9.64
C GLU A 11 -31.90 65.23 10.43
N ALA A 12 -32.37 63.98 10.26
CA ALA A 12 -33.57 63.44 10.92
C ALA A 12 -33.33 62.09 11.65
N PRO A 13 -34.15 61.75 12.67
CA PRO A 13 -33.87 60.72 13.68
C PRO A 13 -34.65 59.38 13.49
N THR A 14 -34.39 58.45 14.41
CA THR A 14 -34.90 57.07 14.61
C THR A 14 -36.41 56.85 14.51
N PRO A 15 -36.85 55.62 14.17
CA PRO A 15 -38.03 55.06 14.86
C PRO A 15 -37.97 53.56 15.19
N ALA A 16 -38.78 53.18 16.19
CA ALA A 16 -39.08 51.82 16.63
C ALA A 16 -40.56 51.43 16.34
N ALA A 17 -40.82 50.11 16.42
CA ALA A 17 -42.09 49.38 16.57
C ALA A 17 -42.86 48.85 15.33
N ALA A 18 -43.30 47.58 15.46
CA ALA A 18 -43.85 46.58 14.52
C ALA A 18 -45.40 46.68 14.34
N PRO A 19 -46.22 45.73 13.76
CA PRO A 19 -46.00 44.29 13.44
C PRO A 19 -46.63 43.69 12.14
N GLY A 20 -46.30 42.43 11.80
CA GLY A 20 -47.26 41.49 11.17
C GLY A 20 -46.80 40.53 10.05
N SER A 21 -46.67 39.23 10.39
CA SER A 21 -46.68 38.00 9.52
C SER A 21 -45.52 37.77 8.55
N GLY A 22 -44.88 36.60 8.43
CA GLY A 22 -44.96 35.30 9.09
C GLY A 22 -43.97 34.36 8.39
N ASN A 23 -43.03 33.75 9.12
CA ASN A 23 -42.07 32.78 8.59
C ASN A 23 -42.23 31.46 9.34
N LEU A 24 -42.66 30.42 8.61
CA LEU A 24 -42.72 29.03 9.04
C LEU A 24 -41.30 28.45 9.06
N LEU A 25 -40.68 28.35 10.24
CA LEU A 25 -39.69 27.34 10.67
C LEU A 25 -39.11 27.72 12.06
N SER A 26 -40.00 28.00 13.02
CA SER A 26 -39.66 28.14 14.45
C SER A 26 -40.50 27.17 15.28
N SER A 27 -40.08 25.91 15.34
CA SER A 27 -40.65 24.94 16.27
C SER A 27 -39.64 23.85 16.62
N ILE A 28 -38.52 24.22 17.24
CA ILE A 28 -37.74 23.30 18.09
C ILE A 28 -37.26 24.10 19.30
N ALA A 29 -37.67 23.69 20.49
CA ALA A 29 -37.33 24.30 21.77
C ALA A 29 -35.87 23.99 22.18
N PRO A 30 -35.22 24.86 22.97
CA PRO A 30 -33.86 24.62 23.45
C PRO A 30 -33.83 23.52 24.53
N PRO A 31 -32.76 22.71 24.61
CA PRO A 31 -32.66 21.63 25.59
C PRO A 31 -32.43 22.19 27.01
N VAL A 32 -33.20 21.61 27.95
CA VAL A 32 -33.17 21.83 29.40
C VAL A 32 -31.96 21.15 30.04
N GLU A 33 -31.58 21.69 31.19
CA GLU A 33 -30.43 21.45 32.05
C GLU A 33 -30.06 19.98 32.34
N LEU A 34 -28.75 19.77 32.49
CA LEU A 34 -28.11 18.57 33.05
C LEU A 34 -28.36 18.48 34.57
N PRO A 35 -28.69 17.30 35.13
CA PRO A 35 -28.73 17.14 36.57
C PRO A 35 -27.31 17.06 37.16
N ASN A 36 -27.05 17.93 38.13
CA ASN A 36 -25.96 17.86 39.10
C ASN A 36 -26.14 16.64 40.01
N PHE A 37 -25.06 15.91 40.28
CA PHE A 37 -24.95 15.11 41.50
C PHE A 37 -23.61 15.38 42.19
N VAL A 38 -23.70 16.14 43.28
CA VAL A 38 -22.66 16.25 44.31
C VAL A 38 -22.82 15.07 45.28
N THR A 39 -21.67 14.52 45.64
CA THR A 39 -21.34 13.49 46.62
C THR A 39 -21.95 13.63 48.03
N THR A 40 -22.27 12.50 48.69
CA THR A 40 -22.07 12.21 50.13
C THR A 40 -22.28 10.70 50.43
N PRO A 41 -21.80 10.13 51.56
CA PRO A 41 -20.99 8.91 51.61
C PRO A 41 -21.75 7.60 51.86
N ILE A 42 -21.14 6.47 51.46
CA ILE A 42 -21.64 5.11 51.63
C ILE A 42 -21.16 4.52 52.99
N PRO A 43 -22.04 3.88 53.78
CA PRO A 43 -21.65 3.12 54.98
C PRO A 43 -21.00 1.77 54.63
N GLN A 44 -19.98 1.40 55.39
CA GLN A 44 -19.37 0.07 55.38
C GLN A 44 -20.37 -1.02 55.79
N SER A 45 -20.49 -2.11 55.01
CA SER A 45 -20.57 -3.48 55.55
C SER A 45 -20.60 -4.59 54.46
N GLN A 46 -19.61 -5.48 54.59
CA GLN A 46 -19.66 -6.94 54.39
C GLN A 46 -19.67 -7.54 52.96
N LEU A 47 -18.47 -7.95 52.52
CA LEU A 47 -18.19 -9.03 51.56
C LEU A 47 -18.46 -10.42 52.17
N PRO A 48 -18.88 -11.42 51.36
CA PRO A 48 -18.58 -12.83 51.60
C PRO A 48 -17.46 -13.36 50.67
N PRO A 49 -16.74 -14.43 51.08
CA PRO A 49 -15.39 -14.74 50.60
C PRO A 49 -15.33 -15.70 49.41
N ALA A 50 -14.14 -15.71 48.80
CA ALA A 50 -13.71 -16.62 47.73
C ALA A 50 -13.70 -18.09 48.16
N ALA A 51 -14.20 -18.97 47.28
CA ALA A 51 -14.08 -20.42 47.43
C ALA A 51 -12.88 -20.94 46.62
N ALA A 52 -12.00 -21.67 47.32
CA ALA A 52 -10.86 -22.43 46.81
C ALA A 52 -11.32 -23.73 46.10
N PRO A 53 -10.47 -24.37 45.27
CA PRO A 53 -10.87 -25.45 44.37
C PRO A 53 -10.97 -26.80 45.08
N ALA A 54 -11.99 -27.59 44.75
CA ALA A 54 -12.14 -28.97 45.23
C ALA A 54 -11.37 -29.97 44.33
N PRO A 55 -10.81 -31.05 44.90
CA PRO A 55 -9.92 -31.99 44.22
C PRO A 55 -10.66 -32.98 43.32
N VAL A 56 -9.99 -33.34 42.22
CA VAL A 56 -10.40 -34.36 41.24
C VAL A 56 -10.20 -35.76 41.84
N GLN A 57 -11.23 -36.62 41.76
CA GLN A 57 -11.09 -38.07 41.92
C GLN A 57 -11.35 -38.79 40.59
N PRO A 58 -10.66 -39.93 40.34
CA PRO A 58 -10.59 -40.56 39.03
C PRO A 58 -11.80 -41.46 38.76
N MET A 59 -12.42 -41.33 37.57
CA MET A 59 -13.41 -42.29 37.10
C MET A 59 -12.74 -43.46 36.37
N LEU A 60 -13.02 -44.66 36.88
CA LEU A 60 -12.74 -45.95 36.29
C LEU A 60 -13.51 -46.16 34.97
N VAL A 61 -12.87 -46.86 34.04
CA VAL A 61 -13.41 -47.38 32.78
C VAL A 61 -13.91 -48.82 32.97
N GLN A 62 -15.02 -49.21 32.31
CA GLN A 62 -15.33 -50.51 31.63
C GLN A 62 -16.87 -50.82 31.61
N PRO A 63 -17.42 -51.77 30.80
CA PRO A 63 -17.55 -51.75 29.33
C PRO A 63 -18.95 -52.22 28.79
N VAL A 64 -19.22 -51.95 27.49
CA VAL A 64 -20.02 -52.72 26.48
C VAL A 64 -21.46 -53.22 26.78
N ALA A 65 -22.42 -52.90 25.90
CA ALA A 65 -23.24 -53.89 25.16
C ALA A 65 -24.24 -53.25 24.17
N ALA A 66 -24.42 -53.93 23.04
CA ALA A 66 -25.23 -53.57 21.87
C ALA A 66 -26.71 -54.01 21.99
N SER A 67 -27.60 -53.33 21.25
CA SER A 67 -28.86 -53.93 20.77
C SER A 67 -29.52 -53.13 19.63
N VAL A 68 -29.72 -53.81 18.51
CA VAL A 68 -30.69 -53.61 17.39
C VAL A 68 -31.40 -55.00 17.33
N PRO A 69 -32.71 -55.19 16.99
CA PRO A 69 -33.35 -54.75 15.74
C PRO A 69 -34.91 -54.57 15.72
N ASP A 70 -35.41 -54.33 14.50
CA ASP A 70 -36.77 -54.54 13.95
C ASP A 70 -37.90 -53.53 14.27
N ALA A 71 -38.85 -53.14 13.39
CA ALA A 71 -39.09 -53.39 11.95
C ALA A 71 -40.18 -52.43 11.40
N VAL A 72 -40.08 -52.14 10.08
CA VAL A 72 -41.10 -52.03 9.00
C VAL A 72 -42.49 -51.40 9.26
N GLU A 73 -42.85 -50.38 8.47
CA GLU A 73 -44.15 -50.35 7.74
C GLU A 73 -44.13 -49.42 6.50
N THR A 74 -44.67 -49.97 5.41
CA THR A 74 -44.88 -49.47 4.04
C THR A 74 -46.09 -48.51 3.92
N PHE A 75 -46.12 -47.64 2.90
CA PHE A 75 -47.19 -47.44 1.89
C PHE A 75 -47.12 -46.05 1.17
N THR A 76 -47.32 -46.08 -0.15
CA THR A 76 -47.68 -44.98 -1.08
C THR A 76 -49.04 -45.35 -1.75
N PRO A 77 -49.67 -44.58 -2.67
CA PRO A 77 -49.92 -43.13 -2.84
C PRO A 77 -51.42 -42.81 -3.14
N GLU A 78 -51.84 -41.54 -3.35
CA GLU A 78 -52.72 -41.05 -4.46
C GLU A 78 -53.32 -39.62 -4.31
N ILE A 79 -53.80 -39.11 -5.46
CA ILE A 79 -54.12 -37.75 -5.94
C ILE A 79 -55.63 -37.42 -5.76
N PRO A 80 -56.10 -36.18 -6.05
CA PRO A 80 -57.07 -36.07 -7.17
C PRO A 80 -56.90 -34.88 -8.16
N LEU A 81 -57.31 -35.19 -9.41
CA LEU A 81 -57.60 -34.42 -10.66
C LEU A 81 -58.46 -33.13 -10.45
N SER A 82 -58.67 -32.16 -11.38
CA SER A 82 -58.41 -31.89 -12.81
C SER A 82 -58.99 -30.50 -13.25
N LYS A 83 -58.76 -30.14 -14.54
CA LYS A 83 -59.34 -29.10 -15.44
C LYS A 83 -58.47 -27.84 -15.61
N GLY A 84 -58.05 -27.39 -16.81
CA GLY A 84 -58.25 -27.80 -18.21
C GLY A 84 -57.73 -26.65 -19.10
N MET A 85 -57.00 -26.96 -20.19
CA MET A 85 -56.54 -26.00 -21.22
C MET A 85 -57.65 -25.68 -22.26
N PRO A 86 -57.43 -24.79 -23.26
CA PRO A 86 -56.78 -25.22 -24.53
C PRO A 86 -55.75 -24.20 -25.13
N VAL A 87 -54.58 -24.66 -25.66
CA VAL A 87 -54.20 -24.94 -27.09
C VAL A 87 -53.60 -23.70 -27.81
N GLN A 88 -52.30 -23.63 -28.18
CA GLN A 88 -51.59 -24.11 -29.41
C GLN A 88 -52.20 -23.53 -30.73
N SER A 89 -51.52 -23.09 -31.82
CA SER A 89 -50.27 -23.44 -32.51
C SER A 89 -50.15 -22.51 -33.76
N VAL A 90 -48.95 -22.07 -34.22
CA VAL A 90 -48.19 -22.55 -35.43
C VAL A 90 -48.40 -21.76 -36.76
N ARG A 91 -47.27 -21.27 -37.33
CA ARG A 91 -46.90 -20.99 -38.77
C ARG A 91 -47.73 -19.93 -39.55
N SER A 92 -47.28 -19.21 -40.59
CA SER A 92 -46.02 -19.03 -41.36
C SER A 92 -46.24 -17.93 -42.42
N LEU A 93 -45.17 -17.19 -42.75
CA LEU A 93 -44.72 -16.67 -44.07
C LEU A 93 -45.66 -15.93 -45.06
N ASP A 94 -45.08 -14.82 -45.55
CA ASP A 94 -45.02 -14.28 -46.93
C ASP A 94 -45.86 -13.06 -47.39
N ASP A 95 -45.06 -12.10 -47.86
CA ASP A 95 -45.16 -11.31 -49.10
C ASP A 95 -45.92 -9.96 -49.21
N SER A 96 -45.09 -8.89 -49.19
CA SER A 96 -44.71 -8.08 -50.38
C SER A 96 -45.62 -6.97 -50.94
N GLN A 97 -44.93 -5.83 -51.20
CA GLN A 97 -45.16 -4.74 -52.17
C GLN A 97 -46.26 -3.68 -51.87
N ALA A 98 -46.21 -2.42 -52.33
CA ALA A 98 -45.19 -1.42 -52.70
C ALA A 98 -45.98 -0.22 -53.31
N THR A 99 -45.40 1.00 -53.25
CA THR A 99 -45.64 2.18 -54.16
C THR A 99 -47.04 2.87 -54.09
N THR A 100 -47.26 4.19 -54.24
CA THR A 100 -46.51 5.36 -54.79
C THR A 100 -47.30 6.68 -54.55
N GLN A 101 -46.61 7.82 -54.74
CA GLN A 101 -47.07 9.12 -55.32
C GLN A 101 -47.48 10.34 -54.42
N SER A 102 -46.71 11.42 -54.62
CA SER A 102 -46.93 12.88 -54.44
C SER A 102 -47.62 13.49 -55.71
N PRO A 103 -47.97 14.82 -55.92
CA PRO A 103 -47.19 16.07 -55.67
C PRO A 103 -47.91 17.47 -55.53
N GLY A 104 -47.12 18.57 -55.39
CA GLY A 104 -47.40 20.00 -55.80
C GLY A 104 -47.72 21.02 -54.67
N SER A 105 -47.24 22.29 -54.56
CA SER A 105 -46.56 23.27 -55.45
C SER A 105 -45.99 24.53 -54.68
N LEU A 106 -44.74 24.99 -54.99
CA LEU A 106 -44.24 26.35 -55.43
C LEU A 106 -44.81 27.67 -54.78
N THR A 107 -44.12 28.79 -54.50
CA THR A 107 -42.82 29.43 -54.91
C THR A 107 -42.39 30.60 -53.96
N ASP A 108 -41.11 30.98 -54.07
CA ASP A 108 -40.43 32.29 -53.86
C ASP A 108 -39.32 32.42 -52.77
N SER A 109 -38.15 32.88 -53.23
CA SER A 109 -36.87 33.21 -52.56
C SER A 109 -36.23 34.37 -53.36
N PRO A 110 -35.23 35.19 -52.91
CA PRO A 110 -34.02 34.87 -52.11
C PRO A 110 -33.75 35.90 -50.97
N THR A 111 -32.86 35.71 -49.97
CA THR A 111 -31.39 35.71 -50.04
C THR A 111 -30.72 35.12 -48.78
N GLU A 112 -29.72 34.27 -49.05
CA GLU A 112 -28.46 33.98 -48.33
C GLU A 112 -28.38 34.11 -46.79
N ALA A 113 -28.40 32.96 -46.11
CA ALA A 113 -27.19 32.29 -45.60
C ALA A 113 -27.59 31.10 -44.70
N GLU A 114 -27.02 29.95 -45.01
CA GLU A 114 -27.59 28.62 -44.80
C GLU A 114 -27.55 28.10 -43.35
N LYS A 115 -28.71 27.56 -42.93
CA LYS A 115 -28.82 26.41 -42.04
C LYS A 115 -28.64 25.14 -42.87
N LEU A 116 -27.97 24.12 -42.32
CA LEU A 116 -28.22 22.73 -42.68
C LEU A 116 -28.90 22.02 -41.50
N GLY A 117 -30.18 21.71 -41.69
CA GLY A 117 -31.01 20.73 -41.00
C GLY A 117 -32.04 20.26 -42.03
N ASP A 118 -32.61 19.07 -42.01
CA ASP A 118 -32.75 18.07 -40.96
C ASP A 118 -33.43 16.85 -41.60
N VAL A 119 -32.96 15.60 -41.38
CA VAL A 119 -33.81 14.39 -41.30
C VAL A 119 -33.05 13.30 -40.51
N MET A 120 -33.77 12.68 -39.54
CA MET A 120 -33.50 11.50 -38.70
C MET A 120 -32.77 11.75 -37.35
N PRO A 121 -33.49 11.96 -36.22
CA PRO A 121 -32.88 12.28 -34.93
C PRO A 121 -32.56 11.01 -34.12
N GLY A 122 -31.51 10.30 -34.53
CA GLY A 122 -30.85 9.25 -33.75
C GLY A 122 -29.56 9.75 -33.12
N SER A 123 -29.64 10.65 -32.13
CA SER A 123 -28.47 11.02 -31.31
C SER A 123 -28.88 11.79 -30.03
N GLY A 124 -29.16 11.05 -28.96
CA GLY A 124 -29.61 11.59 -27.68
C GLY A 124 -28.51 11.82 -26.65
N LEU A 125 -27.29 12.24 -27.06
CA LEU A 125 -26.16 12.43 -26.12
C LEU A 125 -25.99 13.89 -25.61
N LEU A 126 -26.77 14.86 -26.10
CA LEU A 126 -26.64 16.28 -25.72
C LEU A 126 -27.92 16.98 -25.22
N THR A 127 -29.09 16.31 -25.26
CA THR A 127 -30.33 16.84 -24.67
C THR A 127 -30.50 16.48 -23.19
N TRP A 128 -29.67 15.58 -22.65
CA TRP A 128 -29.66 15.24 -21.22
C TRP A 128 -28.87 16.24 -20.34
N VAL A 129 -28.20 17.22 -20.94
CA VAL A 129 -27.37 18.21 -20.22
C VAL A 129 -28.11 19.50 -19.86
N LYS A 130 -29.36 19.70 -20.32
CA LYS A 130 -30.20 20.83 -19.87
C LYS A 130 -31.22 20.50 -18.76
N GLY A 131 -31.50 19.22 -18.52
CA GLY A 131 -32.33 18.77 -17.39
C GLY A 131 -31.55 18.42 -16.12
N ALA A 132 -30.25 18.15 -16.22
CA ALA A 132 -29.39 17.77 -15.09
C ALA A 132 -28.67 18.95 -14.42
N VAL A 133 -29.10 20.20 -14.68
CA VAL A 133 -28.69 21.39 -13.93
C VAL A 133 -29.63 21.65 -12.73
N ALA A 134 -30.68 20.83 -12.57
CA ALA A 134 -31.59 20.89 -11.41
C ALA A 134 -31.34 19.83 -10.32
N SER A 135 -30.36 18.92 -10.48
CA SER A 135 -30.05 17.93 -9.43
C SER A 135 -28.57 17.53 -9.47
N GLY A 136 -27.80 17.92 -8.45
CA GLY A 136 -26.34 17.86 -8.34
C GLY A 136 -25.68 16.47 -8.29
N GLY A 137 -26.01 15.55 -9.20
CA GLY A 137 -25.52 14.16 -9.19
C GLY A 137 -24.27 13.86 -10.04
N LEU A 138 -23.83 14.74 -10.93
CA LEU A 138 -22.73 14.43 -11.87
C LEU A 138 -21.34 14.47 -11.20
N LEU A 139 -21.11 15.45 -10.31
CA LEU A 139 -19.86 15.61 -9.57
C LEU A 139 -19.68 14.53 -8.49
N GLN A 140 -20.78 14.04 -7.94
CA GLN A 140 -20.81 12.97 -6.95
C GLN A 140 -20.43 11.62 -7.59
N ARG A 141 -21.03 11.26 -8.74
CA ARG A 141 -20.71 10.03 -9.48
C ARG A 141 -19.26 9.96 -9.99
N VAL A 142 -18.67 11.10 -10.36
CA VAL A 142 -17.26 11.19 -10.80
C VAL A 142 -16.28 11.10 -9.64
N ALA A 143 -16.61 11.68 -8.48
CA ALA A 143 -15.83 11.53 -7.25
C ALA A 143 -15.93 10.10 -6.67
N GLU A 144 -17.06 9.42 -6.89
CA GLU A 144 -17.34 8.07 -6.41
C GLU A 144 -16.61 6.99 -7.22
N ARG A 145 -16.61 7.08 -8.55
CA ARG A 145 -15.89 6.11 -9.42
C ARG A 145 -14.36 6.09 -9.18
N ALA A 146 -13.81 7.21 -8.71
CA ALA A 146 -12.39 7.33 -8.36
C ALA A 146 -12.03 6.76 -6.97
N ARG A 147 -12.96 6.71 -6.00
CA ARG A 147 -12.73 6.07 -4.69
C ARG A 147 -12.63 4.55 -4.82
N SER A 148 -13.49 3.95 -5.64
CA SER A 148 -13.47 2.51 -5.96
C SER A 148 -12.13 2.09 -6.61
N SER A 149 -11.52 2.97 -7.43
CA SER A 149 -10.22 2.69 -8.05
C SER A 149 -9.01 2.80 -7.10
N VAL A 150 -9.15 3.47 -5.95
CA VAL A 150 -8.10 3.55 -4.92
C VAL A 150 -8.19 2.36 -3.97
N ASP A 151 -9.39 1.96 -3.57
CA ASP A 151 -9.59 0.79 -2.70
C ASP A 151 -9.32 -0.54 -3.43
N SER A 152 -9.63 -0.63 -4.74
CA SER A 152 -9.24 -1.77 -5.59
C SER A 152 -7.72 -1.93 -5.74
N VAL A 153 -6.94 -0.83 -5.63
CA VAL A 153 -5.47 -0.84 -5.65
C VAL A 153 -4.90 -1.20 -4.26
N ILE A 154 -5.68 -0.99 -3.19
CA ILE A 154 -5.29 -1.32 -1.81
C ILE A 154 -5.51 -2.81 -1.50
N THR A 155 -6.42 -3.49 -2.20
CA THR A 155 -6.65 -4.94 -2.04
C THR A 155 -5.71 -5.83 -2.86
N THR A 156 -4.99 -5.28 -3.84
CA THR A 156 -3.93 -5.96 -4.60
C THR A 156 -2.58 -5.30 -4.31
N LEU A 157 -2.23 -5.24 -3.03
CA LEU A 157 -0.87 -4.88 -2.62
C LEU A 157 0.08 -5.98 -3.08
N ASP A 158 0.87 -5.63 -4.11
CA ASP A 158 2.10 -6.30 -4.48
C ASP A 158 2.98 -6.54 -3.23
N PRO A 159 3.37 -7.80 -2.92
CA PRO A 159 4.30 -8.12 -1.83
C PRO A 159 5.62 -7.32 -1.89
N GLN A 160 6.02 -6.84 -3.07
CA GLN A 160 7.24 -6.04 -3.29
C GLN A 160 7.09 -4.54 -2.97
N MET A 161 5.88 -4.06 -2.68
CA MET A 161 5.72 -2.71 -2.11
C MET A 161 6.36 -2.59 -0.71
N LYS A 162 6.70 -3.71 -0.07
CA LYS A 162 7.43 -3.74 1.21
C LYS A 162 8.84 -3.14 1.09
N ASP A 163 9.51 -3.31 -0.05
CA ASP A 163 10.88 -2.82 -0.27
C ASP A 163 10.93 -1.30 -0.50
N TYR A 164 9.85 -0.72 -1.04
CA TYR A 164 9.70 0.73 -1.18
C TYR A 164 9.11 1.42 0.06
N LEU A 165 8.52 0.66 0.99
CA LEU A 165 8.08 1.15 2.30
C LEU A 165 9.20 1.10 3.36
N ASN A 166 10.22 0.25 3.17
CA ASN A 166 11.28 -0.04 4.15
C ASN A 166 12.73 0.08 3.61
N SER A 167 13.04 1.08 2.77
CA SER A 167 14.44 1.46 2.54
C SER A 167 14.88 2.56 3.51
N GLY A 168 15.35 2.15 4.69
CA GLY A 168 15.93 3.01 5.72
C GLY A 168 15.78 2.35 7.08
N GLY A 169 16.86 1.73 7.58
CA GLY A 169 16.87 1.04 8.88
C GLY A 169 16.55 2.00 10.02
N ASP A 170 15.78 1.52 11.00
CA ASP A 170 15.41 2.30 12.18
C ASP A 170 16.64 2.45 13.10
N LEU A 171 17.24 3.65 13.17
CA LEU A 171 18.27 3.99 14.16
C LEU A 171 17.59 4.52 15.43
N TYR A 172 17.77 3.83 16.57
CA TYR A 172 17.35 4.29 17.89
C TYR A 172 18.49 5.06 18.56
N LEU A 173 18.23 6.31 18.97
CA LEU A 173 19.21 7.22 19.56
C LEU A 173 18.56 8.04 20.66
N VAL A 174 19.25 8.17 21.79
CA VAL A 174 18.78 8.95 22.94
C VAL A 174 19.49 10.29 22.95
N VAL A 175 18.77 11.39 23.14
CA VAL A 175 19.35 12.71 23.40
C VAL A 175 19.28 12.96 24.90
N ALA A 176 20.41 13.27 25.51
CA ALA A 176 20.57 13.53 26.94
C ALA A 176 20.06 14.93 27.35
N SER A 177 18.84 15.28 26.95
CA SER A 177 18.16 16.52 27.30
C SER A 177 16.67 16.41 27.01
N ASP A 178 15.86 17.07 27.83
CA ASP A 178 14.42 17.27 27.66
C ASP A 178 14.08 18.61 26.94
N LYS A 179 15.08 19.48 26.76
CA LYS A 179 14.92 20.79 26.11
C LYS A 179 14.83 20.63 24.59
N GLU A 180 13.66 20.88 24.02
CA GLU A 180 13.40 20.72 22.56
C GLU A 180 14.35 21.57 21.67
N VAL A 181 14.90 22.66 22.21
CA VAL A 181 15.94 23.48 21.55
C VAL A 181 17.26 22.72 21.32
N LYS A 182 17.56 21.70 22.13
CA LYS A 182 18.69 20.78 21.96
C LYS A 182 18.27 19.50 21.22
N VAL A 183 17.06 19.00 21.47
CA VAL A 183 16.55 17.73 20.90
C VAL A 183 16.20 17.86 19.42
N SER A 184 15.46 18.90 19.02
CA SER A 184 14.97 19.04 17.64
C SER A 184 16.07 19.14 16.57
N PRO A 185 17.20 19.85 16.77
CA PRO A 185 18.27 19.89 15.77
C PRO A 185 18.99 18.55 15.61
N VAL A 186 19.21 17.82 16.73
CA VAL A 186 19.83 16.49 16.71
C VAL A 186 18.90 15.48 16.02
N ARG A 187 17.61 15.45 16.39
CA ARG A 187 16.60 14.61 15.75
C ARG A 187 16.57 14.80 14.23
N ASP A 188 16.43 16.04 13.79
CA ASP A 188 16.30 16.34 12.37
C ASP A 188 17.60 16.09 11.58
N ALA A 189 18.76 16.27 12.21
CA ALA A 189 20.05 15.94 11.61
C ALA A 189 20.22 14.43 11.40
N PHE A 190 19.90 13.62 12.41
CA PHE A 190 19.93 12.16 12.30
C PHE A 190 18.85 11.65 11.33
N HIS A 191 17.66 12.25 11.29
CA HIS A 191 16.65 11.96 10.26
C HIS A 191 17.18 12.24 8.85
N ALA A 192 17.88 13.36 8.65
CA ALA A 192 18.42 13.74 7.36
C ALA A 192 19.52 12.78 6.86
N VAL A 193 20.28 12.19 7.78
CA VAL A 193 21.40 11.28 7.45
C VAL A 193 20.98 9.81 7.33
N PHE A 194 20.01 9.36 8.13
CA PHE A 194 19.58 7.96 8.21
C PHE A 194 18.21 7.67 7.55
N GLY A 195 17.46 8.70 7.15
CA GLY A 195 16.24 8.58 6.34
C GLY A 195 14.92 8.42 7.11
N LYS A 196 14.94 7.87 8.35
CA LYS A 196 13.81 7.82 9.30
C LYS A 196 14.33 7.81 10.74
N ALA A 197 13.75 8.62 11.63
CA ALA A 197 13.57 8.21 13.03
C ALA A 197 12.13 8.54 13.47
N THR A 198 11.63 7.74 14.40
CA THR A 198 10.21 7.67 14.75
C THR A 198 9.87 8.75 15.77
N VAL A 199 9.12 9.77 15.36
CA VAL A 199 8.19 10.49 16.24
C VAL A 199 6.78 10.16 15.74
N GLN A 200 5.97 9.55 16.60
CA GLN A 200 4.69 8.96 16.23
C GLN A 200 3.77 9.95 15.51
N PHE A 201 3.41 9.64 14.25
CA PHE A 201 2.19 10.18 13.63
C PHE A 201 1.60 9.27 12.54
N TRP A 202 1.40 7.98 12.85
CA TRP A 202 0.62 7.05 12.01
C TRP A 202 -0.34 6.19 12.85
N LYS A 203 -1.27 6.85 13.55
CA LYS A 203 -2.53 6.24 14.03
C LYS A 203 -3.78 7.01 13.62
N ALA A 204 -3.64 8.22 13.06
CA ALA A 204 -4.78 9.05 12.66
C ALA A 204 -5.34 8.64 11.28
N THR A 205 -4.54 8.27 10.30
CA THR A 205 -5.04 7.99 8.93
C THR A 205 -5.88 6.72 8.82
N ASN A 206 -5.59 5.66 9.59
CA ASN A 206 -6.42 4.45 9.61
C ASN A 206 -7.71 4.61 10.43
N LYS A 207 -7.75 5.54 11.40
CA LYS A 207 -8.99 5.93 12.09
C LYS A 207 -9.82 6.97 11.30
N LEU A 208 -9.27 7.54 10.22
CA LEU A 208 -9.94 8.53 9.37
C LEU A 208 -10.66 7.90 8.15
N ASN A 209 -10.48 6.60 7.93
CA ASN A 209 -11.58 5.78 7.46
C ASN A 209 -12.43 5.52 8.71
N THR A 210 -13.46 6.34 8.94
CA THR A 210 -14.64 5.79 9.62
C THR A 210 -14.96 4.52 8.83
N ASN A 211 -14.83 3.35 9.45
CA ASN A 211 -15.46 2.17 8.87
C ASN A 211 -16.88 2.63 8.54
N PRO A 212 -17.31 2.60 7.27
CA PRO A 212 -18.69 2.93 6.98
C PRO A 212 -19.52 2.08 7.94
N SER A 213 -20.47 2.71 8.63
CA SER A 213 -21.42 1.99 9.46
C SER A 213 -21.93 0.82 8.63
N LEU A 214 -21.97 -0.38 9.23
CA LEU A 214 -22.54 -1.53 8.55
C LEU A 214 -23.92 -1.13 7.99
N PRO A 215 -24.28 -1.56 6.77
CA PRO A 215 -25.58 -1.23 6.22
C PRO A 215 -26.68 -1.71 7.16
N VAL A 216 -27.77 -0.94 7.20
CA VAL A 216 -28.95 -1.25 8.03
C VAL A 216 -29.58 -2.58 7.61
N SER A 217 -29.47 -2.93 6.33
CA SER A 217 -29.94 -4.20 5.79
C SER A 217 -29.03 -4.72 4.68
N VAL A 218 -28.97 -6.05 4.54
CA VAL A 218 -28.38 -6.74 3.39
C VAL A 218 -29.44 -7.64 2.79
N ASP A 219 -29.71 -7.49 1.49
CA ASP A 219 -30.77 -8.19 0.76
C ASP A 219 -32.16 -8.10 1.47
N GLY A 220 -32.44 -6.96 2.10
CA GLY A 220 -33.68 -6.72 2.85
C GLY A 220 -33.71 -7.29 4.27
N VAL A 221 -32.69 -8.05 4.70
CA VAL A 221 -32.56 -8.56 6.07
C VAL A 221 -31.94 -7.51 6.98
N THR A 222 -32.57 -7.19 8.11
CA THR A 222 -32.14 -6.13 9.05
C THR A 222 -31.56 -6.66 10.37
N ASP A 223 -31.95 -7.87 10.80
CA ASP A 223 -31.46 -8.45 12.05
C ASP A 223 -29.97 -8.85 11.90
N PRO A 224 -29.06 -8.39 12.77
CA PRO A 224 -27.62 -8.66 12.64
C PRO A 224 -27.25 -10.15 12.63
N LYS A 225 -27.95 -10.99 13.40
CA LYS A 225 -27.71 -12.44 13.45
C LYS A 225 -28.17 -13.08 12.14
N ALA A 226 -29.37 -12.73 11.67
CA ALA A 226 -29.88 -13.18 10.37
C ALA A 226 -28.99 -12.73 9.20
N ILE A 227 -28.38 -11.53 9.24
CA ILE A 227 -27.41 -11.07 8.24
C ILE A 227 -26.13 -11.93 8.30
N ALA A 228 -25.62 -12.23 9.50
CA ALA A 228 -24.45 -13.09 9.65
C ALA A 228 -24.73 -14.51 9.10
N ASP A 229 -25.90 -15.08 9.36
CA ASP A 229 -26.30 -16.39 8.84
C ASP A 229 -26.62 -16.35 7.32
N LEU A 230 -27.11 -15.23 6.79
CA LEU A 230 -27.24 -15.00 5.35
C LEU A 230 -25.87 -15.06 4.66
N PHE A 231 -24.86 -14.40 5.24
CA PHE A 231 -23.50 -14.45 4.72
C PHE A 231 -22.86 -15.83 4.90
N ARG A 232 -23.14 -16.55 5.99
CA ARG A 232 -22.75 -17.97 6.15
C ARG A 232 -23.24 -18.79 4.97
N GLY A 233 -24.53 -18.69 4.63
CA GLY A 233 -25.10 -19.38 3.47
C GLY A 233 -24.49 -18.92 2.14
N HIS A 234 -24.17 -17.64 1.99
CA HIS A 234 -23.57 -17.10 0.76
C HIS A 234 -22.10 -17.50 0.55
N PHE A 235 -21.32 -17.61 1.63
CA PHE A 235 -19.90 -17.92 1.62
C PHE A 235 -19.61 -19.42 1.73
N LYS A 236 -20.58 -20.24 2.17
CA LYS A 236 -20.51 -21.69 2.01
C LYS A 236 -20.78 -22.04 0.55
N VAL A 237 -19.70 -22.29 -0.19
CA VAL A 237 -19.76 -22.67 -1.62
C VAL A 237 -19.64 -24.18 -1.75
N GLN A 238 -20.42 -24.76 -2.66
CA GLN A 238 -20.34 -26.17 -3.03
C GLN A 238 -19.40 -26.35 -4.22
N SER A 239 -18.63 -27.42 -4.19
CA SER A 239 -17.77 -27.82 -5.32
C SER A 239 -18.62 -28.07 -6.57
N PRO A 240 -18.26 -27.53 -7.75
CA PRO A 240 -18.95 -27.84 -9.01
C PRO A 240 -18.72 -29.27 -9.52
N ILE A 241 -17.68 -29.94 -9.01
CA ILE A 241 -17.40 -31.34 -9.31
C ILE A 241 -17.87 -32.21 -8.16
N ASP A 242 -18.55 -33.31 -8.50
CA ASP A 242 -19.03 -34.29 -7.54
C ASP A 242 -17.84 -34.85 -6.76
N VAL A 243 -17.94 -34.78 -5.44
CA VAL A 243 -17.02 -35.47 -4.54
C VAL A 243 -17.40 -36.95 -4.63
N THR A 244 -16.87 -37.68 -5.61
CA THR A 244 -16.79 -39.13 -5.44
C THR A 244 -15.93 -39.34 -4.21
N SER A 245 -16.58 -39.69 -3.12
CA SER A 245 -16.01 -40.28 -1.92
C SER A 245 -15.42 -41.64 -2.28
N GLN A 246 -14.42 -41.67 -3.17
CA GLN A 246 -13.32 -42.56 -2.90
C GLN A 246 -12.68 -41.98 -1.66
N GLY A 247 -13.13 -42.47 -0.51
CA GLY A 247 -12.32 -42.41 0.69
C GLY A 247 -10.99 -43.00 0.28
N LEU A 248 -10.03 -42.13 -0.05
CA LEU A 248 -8.64 -42.44 0.16
C LEU A 248 -8.62 -42.85 1.61
N SER A 249 -8.52 -44.15 1.85
CA SER A 249 -8.16 -44.63 3.18
C SER A 249 -7.04 -43.73 3.63
N ALA A 250 -7.15 -43.21 4.84
CA ALA A 250 -5.99 -42.71 5.53
C ALA A 250 -5.07 -43.93 5.70
N ASP A 251 -4.37 -44.31 4.64
CA ASP A 251 -3.11 -45.00 4.73
C ASP A 251 -2.24 -44.00 5.45
N THR A 252 -2.36 -44.06 6.77
CA THR A 252 -1.54 -43.38 7.73
C THR A 252 -0.20 -44.06 7.55
N HIS A 253 0.51 -43.68 6.50
CA HIS A 253 1.94 -43.91 6.44
C HIS A 253 2.49 -43.02 7.55
N THR A 254 2.50 -43.57 8.77
CA THR A 254 3.53 -43.25 9.74
C THR A 254 4.83 -43.58 9.02
N ALA A 255 5.39 -42.60 8.33
CA ALA A 255 6.75 -42.70 7.87
C ALA A 255 7.57 -42.81 9.15
N ASP A 256 8.03 -44.02 9.48
CA ASP A 256 8.93 -44.34 10.60
C ASP A 256 10.34 -43.72 10.39
N GLY A 257 10.40 -42.55 9.75
CA GLY A 257 11.60 -41.79 9.43
C GLY A 257 11.57 -40.39 10.07
N PRO A 258 12.74 -39.75 10.21
CA PRO A 258 12.81 -38.39 10.72
C PRO A 258 12.03 -37.43 9.80
N LEU A 259 11.32 -36.46 10.39
CA LEU A 259 10.60 -35.43 9.65
C LEU A 259 11.55 -34.74 8.65
N GLN A 260 11.17 -34.71 7.38
CA GLN A 260 11.94 -34.00 6.35
C GLN A 260 11.89 -32.49 6.56
N THR A 261 10.84 -32.01 7.22
CA THR A 261 10.63 -30.60 7.54
C THR A 261 10.62 -30.38 9.05
N GLN A 262 11.43 -29.44 9.52
CA GLN A 262 11.40 -28.96 10.91
C GLN A 262 11.50 -27.44 10.94
N PHE A 263 10.94 -26.82 11.97
CA PHE A 263 10.99 -25.38 12.22
C PHE A 263 11.89 -25.07 13.41
N THR A 264 12.83 -24.17 13.21
CA THR A 264 13.73 -23.72 14.27
C THR A 264 13.16 -22.51 15.01
N SER A 265 13.57 -22.32 16.27
CA SER A 265 13.28 -21.11 17.05
C SER A 265 13.64 -19.83 16.28
N LYS A 266 14.78 -19.82 15.57
CA LYS A 266 15.25 -18.68 14.78
C LYS A 266 14.32 -18.34 13.62
N GLU A 267 13.77 -19.36 12.96
CA GLU A 267 12.77 -19.16 11.90
C GLU A 267 11.47 -18.59 12.45
N VAL A 268 10.97 -19.13 13.57
CA VAL A 268 9.78 -18.58 14.25
C VAL A 268 10.00 -17.11 14.61
N ALA A 269 11.12 -16.80 15.27
CA ALA A 269 11.47 -15.42 15.63
C ALA A 269 11.55 -14.51 14.40
N THR A 270 12.08 -15.02 13.29
CA THR A 270 12.18 -14.30 12.02
C THR A 270 10.79 -13.97 11.47
N ILE A 271 9.89 -14.96 11.40
CA ILE A 271 8.50 -14.77 10.96
C ILE A 271 7.80 -13.74 11.85
N VAL A 272 7.85 -13.93 13.18
CA VAL A 272 7.24 -13.03 14.16
C VAL A 272 7.75 -11.60 13.97
N ARG A 273 9.06 -11.41 13.83
CA ARG A 273 9.69 -10.09 13.63
C ARG A 273 9.16 -9.37 12.39
N PHE A 274 9.02 -10.07 11.27
CA PHE A 274 8.67 -9.48 9.98
C PHE A 274 7.18 -9.35 9.70
N MET A 275 6.32 -9.96 10.53
CA MET A 275 4.87 -9.76 10.47
C MET A 275 4.47 -8.32 10.81
N SER A 276 3.49 -7.78 10.08
CA SER A 276 3.05 -6.38 10.25
C SER A 276 2.24 -6.18 11.54
N ARG A 277 2.56 -5.11 12.27
CA ARG A 277 1.82 -4.64 13.46
C ARG A 277 0.47 -4.03 13.09
N GLY A 278 -0.42 -3.89 14.08
CA GLY A 278 -1.71 -3.20 13.97
C GLY A 278 -2.76 -3.94 13.13
N LYS A 279 -2.63 -5.27 13.00
CA LYS A 279 -3.61 -6.13 12.31
C LYS A 279 -4.66 -6.62 13.30
N SER A 280 -5.87 -6.85 12.82
CA SER A 280 -6.97 -7.38 13.64
C SER A 280 -6.62 -8.77 14.21
N PRO A 281 -6.83 -9.00 15.52
CA PRO A 281 -6.61 -10.30 16.13
C PRO A 281 -7.64 -11.33 15.64
N GLY A 282 -7.36 -12.60 15.91
CA GLY A 282 -8.35 -13.67 15.77
C GLY A 282 -9.31 -13.69 16.96
N GLN A 283 -10.01 -14.81 17.12
CA GLN A 283 -10.96 -15.01 18.22
C GLN A 283 -10.33 -15.02 19.62
N ASP A 284 -9.03 -15.32 19.71
CA ASP A 284 -8.26 -15.38 20.96
C ASP A 284 -7.86 -13.99 21.48
N GLY A 285 -8.11 -12.92 20.71
CA GLY A 285 -7.72 -11.56 21.05
C GLY A 285 -6.20 -11.30 20.97
N LEU A 286 -5.39 -12.32 20.64
CA LEU A 286 -3.94 -12.19 20.56
C LEU A 286 -3.53 -11.54 19.25
N SER A 287 -2.60 -10.58 19.37
CA SER A 287 -2.01 -9.84 18.26
C SER A 287 -0.52 -10.14 18.12
N ILE A 288 0.07 -9.76 16.98
CA ILE A 288 1.50 -9.98 16.73
C ILE A 288 2.40 -9.25 17.74
N GLU A 289 1.95 -8.13 18.29
CA GLU A 289 2.66 -7.38 19.30
C GLU A 289 2.92 -8.23 20.55
N HIS A 290 1.94 -9.04 20.98
CA HIS A 290 2.12 -9.95 22.11
C HIS A 290 3.28 -10.93 21.89
N LEU A 291 3.42 -11.46 20.67
CA LEU A 291 4.52 -12.36 20.33
C LEU A 291 5.85 -11.61 20.16
N LYS A 292 5.83 -10.41 19.57
CA LYS A 292 7.04 -9.58 19.38
C LYS A 292 7.66 -9.14 20.70
N TYR A 293 6.84 -8.88 21.72
CA TYR A 293 7.30 -8.43 23.04
C TYR A 293 7.32 -9.54 24.10
N GLY A 294 6.96 -10.77 23.74
CA GLY A 294 6.92 -11.92 24.67
C GLY A 294 8.28 -12.54 25.02
N GLY A 295 9.39 -12.01 24.49
CA GLY A 295 10.75 -12.53 24.72
C GLY A 295 11.12 -13.75 23.87
N GLU A 296 12.38 -14.15 23.93
CA GLU A 296 12.94 -15.21 23.06
C GLU A 296 12.37 -16.61 23.35
N HIS A 297 11.95 -16.86 24.59
CA HIS A 297 11.38 -18.14 25.01
C HIS A 297 10.08 -18.47 24.25
N VAL A 298 9.28 -17.47 23.88
CA VAL A 298 8.07 -17.68 23.08
C VAL A 298 8.39 -18.34 21.74
N SER A 299 9.42 -17.87 21.04
CA SER A 299 9.81 -18.46 19.74
C SER A 299 10.30 -19.90 19.88
N ARG A 300 10.99 -20.22 20.99
CA ARG A 300 11.41 -21.59 21.31
C ARG A 300 10.23 -22.50 21.56
N VAL A 301 9.30 -22.12 22.42
CA VAL A 301 8.10 -22.92 22.73
C VAL A 301 7.25 -23.14 21.48
N LEU A 302 7.01 -22.07 20.71
CA LEU A 302 6.27 -22.17 19.45
C LEU A 302 6.95 -23.09 18.44
N SER A 303 8.28 -23.09 18.33
CA SER A 303 8.98 -24.02 17.44
C SER A 303 8.76 -25.50 17.82
N LEU A 304 8.81 -25.82 19.11
CA LEU A 304 8.53 -27.18 19.60
C LEU A 304 7.07 -27.58 19.33
N PHE A 305 6.14 -26.67 19.59
CA PHE A 305 4.72 -26.86 19.35
C PHE A 305 4.43 -27.12 17.86
N TYR A 306 4.93 -26.26 16.95
CA TYR A 306 4.73 -26.42 15.52
C TYR A 306 5.35 -27.69 14.94
N ASN A 307 6.52 -28.10 15.44
CA ASN A 307 7.12 -29.38 15.04
C ASN A 307 6.30 -30.57 15.53
N SER A 308 5.69 -30.47 16.70
CA SER A 308 4.77 -31.51 17.21
C SER A 308 3.52 -31.60 16.33
N CYS A 309 2.92 -30.45 15.98
CA CYS A 309 1.78 -30.40 15.06
C CYS A 309 2.11 -31.04 13.71
N LEU A 310 3.27 -30.68 13.14
CA LEU A 310 3.72 -31.22 11.86
C LEU A 310 4.00 -32.73 11.94
N GLY A 311 4.69 -33.18 12.99
CA GLY A 311 5.04 -34.58 13.18
C GLY A 311 3.84 -35.50 13.38
N HIS A 312 2.78 -34.99 14.01
CA HIS A 312 1.53 -35.73 14.18
C HIS A 312 0.51 -35.48 13.07
N SER A 313 0.82 -34.63 12.08
CA SER A 313 -0.14 -34.17 11.06
C SER A 313 -1.46 -33.67 11.68
N TYR A 314 -1.36 -32.98 12.80
CA TYR A 314 -2.49 -32.57 13.64
C TYR A 314 -2.38 -31.10 14.03
N LEU A 315 -3.52 -30.40 14.03
CA LEU A 315 -3.66 -29.03 14.52
C LEU A 315 -4.72 -28.97 15.63
N PRO A 316 -4.46 -28.25 16.74
CA PRO A 316 -5.48 -27.97 17.74
C PRO A 316 -6.67 -27.19 17.15
N ARG A 317 -7.86 -27.48 17.67
CA ARG A 317 -9.13 -26.86 17.21
C ARG A 317 -9.06 -25.33 17.21
N GLU A 318 -8.47 -24.74 18.23
CA GLU A 318 -8.34 -23.30 18.42
C GLU A 318 -7.51 -22.61 17.32
N MET A 319 -6.63 -23.35 16.63
CA MET A 319 -5.89 -22.86 15.47
C MET A 319 -6.66 -22.98 14.15
N MET A 320 -7.66 -23.87 14.11
CA MET A 320 -8.47 -24.15 12.92
C MET A 320 -9.76 -23.34 12.88
N GLU A 321 -10.19 -22.79 14.02
CA GLU A 321 -11.31 -21.86 14.12
C GLU A 321 -10.98 -20.50 13.47
N THR A 322 -11.85 -20.08 12.55
CA THR A 322 -11.64 -18.89 11.72
C THR A 322 -12.86 -17.97 11.76
N ILE A 323 -12.62 -16.68 12.00
CA ILE A 323 -13.66 -15.64 11.88
C ILE A 323 -13.65 -15.10 10.46
N VAL A 324 -14.77 -15.22 9.74
CA VAL A 324 -14.95 -14.66 8.40
C VAL A 324 -15.64 -13.30 8.50
N VAL A 325 -14.99 -12.25 8.01
CA VAL A 325 -15.52 -10.88 8.00
C VAL A 325 -15.93 -10.51 6.58
N PRO A 326 -17.22 -10.18 6.33
CA PRO A 326 -17.66 -9.66 5.04
C PRO A 326 -17.04 -8.28 4.78
N ILE A 327 -16.25 -8.16 3.70
CA ILE A 327 -15.68 -6.86 3.27
C ILE A 327 -16.24 -6.49 1.90
N THR A 328 -16.77 -5.28 1.77
CA THR A 328 -17.31 -4.74 0.52
C THR A 328 -16.25 -4.72 -0.60
N LYS A 329 -16.53 -5.36 -1.75
CA LYS A 329 -15.76 -5.34 -3.00
C LYS A 329 -15.74 -3.94 -3.60
N ASN A 330 -16.93 -3.35 -3.73
CA ASN A 330 -17.14 -2.03 -4.30
C ASN A 330 -17.97 -1.19 -3.35
N ARG A 331 -17.31 -0.37 -2.53
CA ARG A 331 -17.98 0.54 -1.59
C ARG A 331 -18.94 1.55 -2.24
N THR A 332 -18.84 1.74 -3.57
CA THR A 332 -19.75 2.61 -4.33
C THR A 332 -20.82 1.86 -5.10
N GLY A 333 -20.80 0.53 -5.04
CA GLY A 333 -21.93 -0.29 -5.48
C GLY A 333 -23.02 -0.29 -4.41
N ASP A 334 -24.07 -1.09 -4.64
CA ASP A 334 -25.06 -1.32 -3.61
C ASP A 334 -24.41 -2.06 -2.43
N ILE A 335 -24.34 -1.41 -1.27
CA ILE A 335 -23.83 -2.01 -0.03
C ILE A 335 -24.85 -2.96 0.59
N SER A 336 -26.09 -2.96 0.10
CA SER A 336 -27.13 -3.89 0.52
C SER A 336 -27.07 -5.20 -0.27
N ASP A 337 -26.34 -5.25 -1.40
CA ASP A 337 -26.19 -6.46 -2.21
C ASP A 337 -25.14 -7.41 -1.61
N ARG A 338 -25.57 -8.60 -1.20
CA ARG A 338 -24.66 -9.64 -0.65
C ARG A 338 -23.51 -9.98 -1.59
N ASN A 339 -23.71 -9.92 -2.92
CA ASN A 339 -22.68 -10.27 -3.91
C ASN A 339 -21.53 -9.25 -3.96
N ASN A 340 -21.76 -8.06 -3.40
CA ASN A 340 -20.76 -7.03 -3.25
C ASN A 340 -19.82 -7.27 -2.06
N TYR A 341 -19.82 -8.45 -1.41
CA TYR A 341 -18.94 -8.75 -0.28
C TYR A 341 -17.94 -9.88 -0.58
N ARG A 342 -16.75 -9.79 0.03
CA ARG A 342 -15.71 -10.83 0.07
C ARG A 342 -15.64 -11.45 1.47
N PRO A 343 -15.49 -12.77 1.60
CA PRO A 343 -15.28 -13.42 2.88
C PRO A 343 -13.81 -13.33 3.30
N ILE A 344 -13.42 -12.38 4.16
CA ILE A 344 -12.04 -12.31 4.65
C ILE A 344 -11.86 -13.13 5.92
N SER A 345 -10.99 -14.13 5.86
CA SER A 345 -10.67 -15.04 6.96
C SER A 345 -9.69 -14.42 7.95
N LEU A 346 -10.06 -14.40 9.24
CA LEU A 346 -9.22 -13.98 10.36
C LEU A 346 -8.87 -15.20 11.22
N ALA A 347 -7.68 -15.74 10.99
CA ALA A 347 -7.07 -16.76 11.86
C ALA A 347 -6.37 -16.12 13.08
N THR A 348 -6.19 -16.93 14.13
CA THR A 348 -5.40 -16.58 15.32
C THR A 348 -3.96 -16.24 14.94
N ILE A 349 -3.27 -15.47 15.80
CA ILE A 349 -1.88 -15.11 15.50
C ILE A 349 -0.95 -16.32 15.53
N ILE A 350 -1.23 -17.31 16.38
CA ILE A 350 -0.51 -18.58 16.46
C ILE A 350 -0.66 -19.35 15.14
N ALA A 351 -1.88 -19.49 14.64
CA ALA A 351 -2.14 -20.09 13.33
C ALA A 351 -1.44 -19.35 12.19
N LYS A 352 -1.44 -18.01 12.20
CA LYS A 352 -0.75 -17.20 11.18
C LYS A 352 0.76 -17.40 11.21
N VAL A 353 1.39 -17.50 12.38
CA VAL A 353 2.84 -17.74 12.46
C VAL A 353 3.17 -19.11 11.88
N PHE A 354 2.36 -20.13 12.18
CA PHE A 354 2.50 -21.45 11.57
C PHE A 354 2.32 -21.41 10.04
N ASP A 355 1.28 -20.73 9.57
CA ASP A 355 1.02 -20.53 8.13
C ASP A 355 2.20 -19.83 7.43
N GLY A 356 2.83 -18.86 8.09
CA GLY A 356 4.03 -18.19 7.58
C GLY A 356 5.27 -19.10 7.48
N LEU A 357 5.40 -20.09 8.37
CA LEU A 357 6.47 -21.09 8.29
C LEU A 357 6.21 -22.09 7.17
N LEU A 358 4.96 -22.56 7.04
CA LEU A 358 4.54 -23.42 5.93
C LEU A 358 4.73 -22.71 4.58
N ASP A 359 4.41 -21.41 4.52
CA ASP A 359 4.59 -20.58 3.33
C ASP A 359 6.07 -20.50 2.90
N ALA A 360 6.99 -20.38 3.85
CA ALA A 360 8.42 -20.42 3.58
C ALA A 360 8.87 -21.78 3.03
N ARG A 361 8.28 -22.88 3.50
CA ARG A 361 8.55 -24.23 2.96
C ARG A 361 7.95 -24.43 1.58
N LEU A 362 6.73 -23.94 1.31
CA LEU A 362 6.14 -23.95 -0.03
C LEU A 362 7.05 -23.22 -1.03
N SER A 363 7.59 -22.05 -0.66
CA SER A 363 8.53 -21.30 -1.52
C SER A 363 9.77 -22.10 -1.93
N ALA A 364 10.27 -22.96 -1.03
CA ALA A 364 11.49 -23.72 -1.27
C ALA A 364 11.28 -24.88 -2.25
N HIS A 365 10.06 -25.40 -2.35
CA HIS A 365 9.76 -26.62 -3.11
C HIS A 365 8.95 -26.36 -4.39
N LEU A 366 8.18 -25.27 -4.46
CA LEU A 366 7.33 -24.98 -5.62
C LEU A 366 8.08 -24.19 -6.68
N GLN A 367 8.19 -24.77 -7.87
CA GLN A 367 8.67 -24.10 -9.08
C GLN A 367 7.50 -23.83 -10.01
N LEU A 368 6.98 -22.60 -9.96
CA LEU A 368 5.83 -22.17 -10.77
C LEU A 368 6.27 -21.65 -12.14
N ASN A 369 5.41 -21.84 -13.14
CA ASN A 369 5.63 -21.40 -14.52
C ASN A 369 5.86 -19.89 -14.62
N ASP A 370 6.76 -19.45 -15.51
CA ASP A 370 7.09 -18.03 -15.73
C ASP A 370 5.90 -17.17 -16.17
N ALA A 371 4.87 -17.76 -16.78
CA ALA A 371 3.68 -17.03 -17.17
C ALA A 371 2.74 -16.71 -15.99
N GLN A 372 3.00 -17.24 -14.78
CA GLN A 372 2.39 -16.80 -13.53
C GLN A 372 3.20 -15.65 -12.92
N PHE A 373 2.58 -14.47 -12.82
CA PHE A 373 3.15 -13.24 -12.23
C PHE A 373 2.53 -12.91 -10.86
N GLY A 374 1.34 -13.44 -10.57
CA GLY A 374 0.62 -13.18 -9.32
C GLY A 374 1.26 -13.86 -8.14
N PHE A 375 1.30 -13.17 -6.99
CA PHE A 375 1.79 -13.72 -5.72
C PHE A 375 3.19 -14.33 -5.75
N ARG A 376 4.08 -13.83 -6.61
CA ARG A 376 5.47 -14.28 -6.71
C ARG A 376 6.46 -13.18 -6.34
N PRO A 377 7.53 -13.52 -5.60
CA PRO A 377 8.60 -12.56 -5.34
C PRO A 377 9.29 -12.20 -6.66
N GLY A 378 9.73 -10.94 -6.79
CA GLY A 378 10.41 -10.45 -8.00
C GLY A 378 9.48 -9.99 -9.11
N LEU A 379 8.17 -10.25 -9.01
CA LEU A 379 7.18 -10.00 -10.06
C LEU A 379 6.06 -9.09 -9.55
N SER A 380 5.48 -8.32 -10.46
CA SER A 380 4.44 -7.34 -10.16
C SER A 380 3.39 -7.29 -11.27
N THR A 381 2.28 -6.58 -11.01
CA THR A 381 1.28 -6.27 -12.04
C THR A 381 1.90 -5.49 -13.19
N GLU A 382 2.85 -4.58 -12.91
CA GLU A 382 3.59 -3.84 -13.94
C GLU A 382 4.34 -4.80 -14.87
N SER A 383 4.96 -5.85 -14.34
CA SER A 383 5.69 -6.85 -15.13
C SER A 383 4.77 -7.65 -16.07
N ALA A 384 3.58 -8.05 -15.61
CA ALA A 384 2.61 -8.77 -16.43
C ALA A 384 2.06 -7.88 -17.57
N VAL A 385 1.68 -6.64 -17.25
CA VAL A 385 1.18 -5.67 -18.26
C VAL A 385 2.30 -5.29 -19.24
N LEU A 386 3.55 -5.14 -18.77
CA LEU A 386 4.71 -4.95 -19.64
C LEU A 386 4.84 -6.11 -20.64
N GLY A 387 4.74 -7.35 -20.16
CA GLY A 387 4.80 -8.54 -21.00
C GLY A 387 3.73 -8.54 -22.09
N LEU A 388 2.48 -8.23 -21.72
CA LEU A 388 1.37 -8.04 -22.64
C LEU A 388 1.67 -6.96 -23.70
N LYS A 389 1.98 -5.73 -23.27
CA LYS A 389 2.23 -4.59 -24.18
C LYS A 389 3.41 -4.87 -25.11
N HIS A 390 4.49 -5.45 -24.59
CA HIS A 390 5.67 -5.79 -25.39
C HIS A 390 5.34 -6.86 -26.43
N THR A 391 4.62 -7.92 -26.04
CA THR A 391 4.24 -9.00 -26.96
C THR A 391 3.33 -8.48 -28.08
N VAL A 392 2.30 -7.69 -27.74
CA VAL A 392 1.44 -7.08 -28.76
C VAL A 392 2.26 -6.21 -29.71
N LYS A 393 3.11 -5.32 -29.16
CA LYS A 393 3.97 -4.43 -29.95
C LYS A 393 4.91 -5.19 -30.88
N TYR A 394 5.47 -6.32 -30.41
CA TYR A 394 6.35 -7.18 -31.20
C TYR A 394 5.69 -7.69 -32.48
N TYR A 395 4.42 -8.09 -32.39
CA TYR A 395 3.63 -8.58 -33.53
C TYR A 395 3.10 -7.45 -34.40
N THR A 396 2.60 -6.36 -33.81
CA THR A 396 2.03 -5.24 -34.57
C THR A 396 3.09 -4.47 -35.36
N ASP A 397 4.32 -4.36 -34.85
CA ASP A 397 5.47 -3.82 -35.59
C ASP A 397 5.83 -4.68 -36.81
N ARG A 398 5.50 -5.97 -36.76
CA ARG A 398 5.62 -6.94 -37.87
C ARG A 398 4.33 -7.07 -38.67
N LYS A 399 3.45 -6.07 -38.58
CA LYS A 399 2.18 -5.98 -39.34
C LYS A 399 1.27 -7.20 -39.17
N THR A 400 1.34 -7.84 -38.00
CA THR A 400 0.50 -8.98 -37.61
C THR A 400 -0.47 -8.57 -36.50
N ASN A 401 -1.76 -8.85 -36.69
CA ASN A 401 -2.78 -8.59 -35.66
C ASN A 401 -2.59 -9.52 -34.46
N VAL A 402 -3.02 -9.07 -33.28
CA VAL A 402 -3.05 -9.92 -32.07
C VAL A 402 -4.45 -9.95 -31.50
N TYR A 403 -4.95 -11.15 -31.24
CA TYR A 403 -6.22 -11.40 -30.60
C TYR A 403 -5.95 -11.71 -29.13
N ALA A 404 -6.54 -10.93 -28.24
CA ALA A 404 -6.38 -11.06 -26.81
C ALA A 404 -7.71 -11.35 -26.12
N CYS A 405 -7.75 -12.35 -25.25
CA CYS A 405 -8.91 -12.63 -24.41
C CYS A 405 -8.53 -12.46 -22.94
N PHE A 406 -9.21 -11.53 -22.27
CA PHE A 406 -9.10 -11.32 -20.83
C PHE A 406 -10.15 -12.20 -20.15
N LEU A 407 -9.71 -13.13 -19.31
CA LEU A 407 -10.54 -14.11 -18.62
C LEU A 407 -10.68 -13.74 -17.14
N ASP A 408 -11.91 -13.84 -16.62
CA ASP A 408 -12.24 -13.67 -15.20
C ASP A 408 -12.85 -14.98 -14.67
N LEU A 409 -12.28 -15.52 -13.60
CA LEU A 409 -12.85 -16.68 -12.90
C LEU A 409 -13.90 -16.22 -11.86
N SER A 410 -15.05 -16.88 -11.86
CA SER A 410 -16.08 -16.67 -10.86
C SER A 410 -15.68 -17.30 -9.53
N LYS A 411 -15.56 -16.50 -8.47
CA LYS A 411 -15.25 -16.98 -7.10
C LYS A 411 -14.01 -17.90 -7.06
N ALA A 412 -12.95 -17.55 -7.80
CA ALA A 412 -11.81 -18.42 -8.07
C ALA A 412 -11.21 -19.08 -6.82
N PHE A 413 -10.98 -18.30 -5.75
CA PHE A 413 -10.43 -18.81 -4.50
C PHE A 413 -11.40 -19.75 -3.77
N ASP A 414 -12.72 -19.51 -3.88
CA ASP A 414 -13.75 -20.25 -3.15
C ASP A 414 -14.10 -21.59 -3.84
N LEU A 415 -13.71 -21.77 -5.11
CA LEU A 415 -14.02 -22.97 -5.92
C LEU A 415 -12.87 -23.99 -6.01
N VAL A 416 -11.73 -23.75 -5.35
CA VAL A 416 -10.59 -24.69 -5.37
C VAL A 416 -11.00 -26.02 -4.73
N SER A 417 -11.09 -27.10 -5.52
CA SER A 417 -11.43 -28.42 -5.00
C SER A 417 -10.29 -29.00 -4.14
N TYR A 418 -10.61 -29.48 -2.94
CA TYR A 418 -9.62 -30.07 -2.03
C TYR A 418 -9.00 -31.34 -2.58
N ASN A 419 -9.81 -32.25 -3.14
CA ASN A 419 -9.31 -33.50 -3.72
C ASN A 419 -8.27 -33.24 -4.83
N VAL A 420 -8.60 -32.30 -5.73
CA VAL A 420 -7.72 -31.91 -6.84
C VAL A 420 -6.49 -31.17 -6.32
N LEU A 421 -6.63 -30.29 -5.32
CA LEU A 421 -5.52 -29.57 -4.71
C LEU A 421 -4.53 -30.54 -4.07
N TRP A 422 -5.00 -31.53 -3.31
CA TRP A 422 -4.13 -32.52 -2.67
C TRP A 422 -3.46 -33.45 -3.68
N GLU A 423 -4.16 -33.83 -4.75
CA GLU A 423 -3.54 -34.55 -5.86
C GLU A 423 -2.39 -33.74 -6.49
N LYS A 424 -2.60 -32.45 -6.75
CA LYS A 424 -1.54 -31.55 -7.26
C LYS A 424 -0.40 -31.38 -6.27
N CYS A 425 -0.68 -31.27 -4.98
CA CYS A 425 0.34 -31.23 -3.94
C CYS A 425 1.19 -32.51 -3.91
N ARG A 426 0.58 -33.70 -4.01
CA ARG A 426 1.29 -35.00 -4.03
C ARG A 426 2.10 -35.21 -5.31
N LYS A 427 1.64 -34.68 -6.44
CA LYS A 427 2.41 -34.68 -7.71
C LYS A 427 3.54 -33.65 -7.72
N SER A 428 3.51 -32.68 -6.80
CA SER A 428 4.58 -31.70 -6.63
C SER A 428 5.70 -32.28 -5.78
N ASN A 429 6.88 -31.65 -5.81
CA ASN A 429 8.02 -32.02 -4.99
C ASN A 429 7.87 -31.56 -3.51
N LEU A 430 6.67 -31.69 -2.94
CA LEU A 430 6.37 -31.29 -1.56
C LEU A 430 6.57 -32.46 -0.60
N PRO A 431 7.22 -32.23 0.57
CA PRO A 431 7.23 -33.21 1.65
C PRO A 431 5.81 -33.60 2.07
N MET A 432 5.58 -34.90 2.28
CA MET A 432 4.24 -35.42 2.60
C MET A 432 3.69 -34.87 3.92
N GLU A 433 4.55 -34.52 4.87
CA GLU A 433 4.17 -33.90 6.14
C GLU A 433 3.49 -32.53 5.91
N LEU A 434 3.93 -31.77 4.90
CA LEU A 434 3.27 -30.52 4.51
C LEU A 434 1.91 -30.79 3.88
N VAL A 435 1.82 -31.80 3.01
CA VAL A 435 0.55 -32.16 2.37
C VAL A 435 -0.47 -32.61 3.42
N ASN A 436 -0.05 -33.48 4.34
CA ASN A 436 -0.90 -34.02 5.39
C ASN A 436 -1.38 -32.94 6.37
N ILE A 437 -0.51 -32.02 6.79
CA ILE A 437 -0.94 -30.94 7.70
C ILE A 437 -1.89 -29.96 7.01
N PHE A 438 -1.71 -29.65 5.72
CA PHE A 438 -2.67 -28.85 4.97
C PHE A 438 -4.00 -29.58 4.82
N GLN A 439 -3.97 -30.85 4.43
CA GLN A 439 -5.18 -31.67 4.31
C GLN A 439 -5.94 -31.71 5.64
N TYR A 440 -5.26 -32.03 6.74
CA TYR A 440 -5.87 -32.02 8.08
C TYR A 440 -6.49 -30.66 8.42
N TRP A 441 -5.77 -29.56 8.16
CA TRP A 441 -6.27 -28.21 8.46
C TRP A 441 -7.54 -27.87 7.68
N TYR A 442 -7.56 -28.10 6.37
CA TYR A 442 -8.69 -27.75 5.51
C TYR A 442 -9.90 -28.65 5.73
N ASP A 443 -9.70 -29.92 6.08
CA ASP A 443 -10.77 -30.89 6.35
C ASP A 443 -11.47 -30.61 7.70
N HIS A 444 -10.77 -30.03 8.69
CA HIS A 444 -11.27 -29.84 10.06
C HIS A 444 -11.48 -28.37 10.45
N GLN A 445 -11.36 -27.43 9.52
CA GLN A 445 -11.61 -26.01 9.79
C GLN A 445 -13.07 -25.72 10.15
N SER A 446 -13.28 -24.87 11.16
CA SER A 446 -14.60 -24.34 11.52
C SER A 446 -14.64 -22.84 11.33
N ASN A 447 -15.64 -22.34 10.62
CA ASN A 447 -15.79 -20.94 10.28
C ASN A 447 -17.03 -20.34 10.96
N LYS A 448 -16.92 -19.08 11.37
CA LYS A 448 -18.06 -18.23 11.80
C LYS A 448 -18.01 -16.91 11.06
N VAL A 449 -19.12 -16.47 10.49
CA VAL A 449 -19.22 -15.11 9.94
C VAL A 449 -19.46 -14.12 11.07
N ARG A 450 -18.71 -13.02 11.08
CA ARG A 450 -18.92 -11.91 12.02
C ARG A 450 -19.52 -10.70 11.31
N TRP A 451 -20.69 -10.26 11.79
CA TRP A 451 -21.36 -9.03 11.37
C TRP A 451 -21.53 -8.11 12.59
N GLY A 452 -20.76 -7.03 12.63
CA GLY A 452 -20.66 -6.19 13.83
C GLY A 452 -20.05 -6.97 14.99
N ASP A 453 -20.81 -7.06 16.09
CA ASP A 453 -20.45 -7.81 17.29
C ASP A 453 -21.17 -9.17 17.40
N VAL A 454 -21.90 -9.57 16.35
CA VAL A 454 -22.69 -10.81 16.29
C VAL A 454 -22.03 -11.83 15.36
N TYR A 455 -22.21 -13.12 15.69
CA TYR A 455 -21.64 -14.25 14.96
C TYR A 455 -22.74 -15.15 14.37
N SER A 456 -22.47 -15.67 13.18
CA SER A 456 -23.26 -16.76 12.58
C SER A 456 -23.04 -18.06 13.35
N ASP A 457 -23.84 -19.07 13.02
CA ASP A 457 -23.53 -20.44 13.42
C ASP A 457 -22.27 -20.95 12.71
N GLU A 458 -21.68 -22.01 13.25
CA GLU A 458 -20.49 -22.65 12.69
C GLU A 458 -20.76 -23.32 11.34
N TYR A 459 -19.76 -23.32 10.47
CA TYR A 459 -19.79 -24.09 9.22
C TYR A 459 -18.40 -24.52 8.76
N GLY A 460 -18.34 -25.72 8.18
CA GLY A 460 -17.18 -26.20 7.42
C GLY A 460 -17.25 -25.78 5.94
N LEU A 461 -16.12 -25.94 5.25
CA LEU A 461 -16.00 -25.71 3.81
C LEU A 461 -15.77 -27.05 3.10
N GLU A 462 -16.35 -27.20 1.91
CA GLU A 462 -16.15 -28.37 1.02
C GLU A 462 -15.10 -28.09 -0.05
N CYS A 463 -14.89 -26.81 -0.37
CA CYS A 463 -13.90 -26.34 -1.32
C CYS A 463 -13.47 -24.92 -0.95
N GLY A 464 -12.37 -24.48 -1.56
CA GLY A 464 -11.88 -23.12 -1.52
C GLY A 464 -10.71 -22.90 -0.58
N VAL A 465 -9.74 -22.12 -1.05
CA VAL A 465 -8.60 -21.66 -0.24
C VAL A 465 -8.98 -20.39 0.54
N ARG A 466 -8.45 -20.25 1.75
CA ARG A 466 -8.81 -19.17 2.68
C ARG A 466 -8.42 -17.78 2.14
N GLN A 467 -9.39 -16.90 1.88
CA GLN A 467 -9.10 -15.51 1.52
C GLN A 467 -8.54 -14.76 2.74
N GLY A 468 -7.25 -14.41 2.68
CA GLY A 468 -6.52 -13.82 3.81
C GLY A 468 -5.54 -14.78 4.50
N GLY A 469 -5.52 -16.06 4.09
CA GLY A 469 -4.44 -16.99 4.45
C GLY A 469 -3.11 -16.62 3.79
N ILE A 470 -2.00 -16.90 4.46
CA ILE A 470 -0.65 -16.60 3.98
C ILE A 470 -0.24 -17.61 2.89
N THR A 471 -0.56 -18.89 3.07
CA THR A 471 -0.25 -19.97 2.10
C THR A 471 -1.23 -20.05 0.93
N SER A 472 -2.47 -19.58 1.13
CA SER A 472 -3.57 -19.69 0.17
C SER A 472 -3.25 -19.18 -1.24
N PRO A 473 -2.55 -18.04 -1.43
CA PRO A 473 -2.17 -17.58 -2.76
C PRO A 473 -1.22 -18.54 -3.51
N LYS A 474 -0.30 -19.22 -2.80
CA LYS A 474 0.61 -20.20 -3.41
C LYS A 474 -0.09 -21.51 -3.73
N LEU A 475 -1.00 -21.95 -2.86
CA LEU A 475 -1.84 -23.11 -3.13
C LEU A 475 -2.73 -22.87 -4.36
N PHE A 476 -3.29 -21.66 -4.51
CA PHE A 476 -4.02 -21.27 -5.71
C PHE A 476 -3.11 -21.25 -6.96
N ASN A 477 -1.92 -20.67 -6.87
CA ASN A 477 -0.98 -20.67 -7.98
C ASN A 477 -0.59 -22.09 -8.40
N LEU A 478 -0.31 -22.98 -7.45
CA LEU A 478 -0.06 -24.40 -7.72
C LEU A 478 -1.28 -25.05 -8.41
N TYR A 479 -2.49 -24.70 -7.96
CA TYR A 479 -3.73 -25.18 -8.57
C TYR A 479 -3.87 -24.79 -10.04
N MET A 480 -3.34 -23.63 -10.44
CA MET A 480 -3.41 -23.11 -11.82
C MET A 480 -2.19 -23.45 -12.68
N ASP A 481 -1.11 -23.94 -12.08
CA ASP A 481 0.21 -24.06 -12.75
C ASP A 481 0.18 -25.01 -13.95
N GLU A 482 -0.54 -26.13 -13.85
CA GLU A 482 -0.70 -27.11 -14.93
C GLU A 482 -1.36 -26.50 -16.17
N LEU A 483 -2.45 -25.71 -16.00
CA LEU A 483 -3.09 -25.00 -17.11
C LEU A 483 -2.11 -24.02 -17.78
N ILE A 484 -1.37 -23.27 -16.97
CA ILE A 484 -0.40 -22.29 -17.48
C ILE A 484 0.72 -23.01 -18.27
N GLY A 485 1.17 -24.16 -17.78
CA GLY A 485 2.12 -25.04 -18.46
C GLY A 485 1.59 -25.58 -19.79
N GLU A 486 0.36 -26.12 -19.78
CA GLU A 486 -0.32 -26.63 -20.96
C GLU A 486 -0.44 -25.54 -22.03
N LEU A 487 -1.03 -24.38 -21.68
CA LEU A 487 -1.16 -23.24 -22.57
C LEU A 487 0.19 -22.85 -23.17
N SER A 488 1.22 -22.72 -22.34
CA SER A 488 2.56 -22.33 -22.79
C SER A 488 3.15 -23.31 -23.83
N SER A 489 2.77 -24.59 -23.76
CA SER A 489 3.22 -25.65 -24.68
C SER A 489 2.42 -25.70 -26.00
N MET A 490 1.21 -25.16 -26.07
CA MET A 490 0.25 -25.42 -27.17
C MET A 490 0.61 -24.90 -28.57
N HIS A 491 1.76 -24.25 -28.79
CA HIS A 491 2.18 -23.67 -30.10
C HIS A 491 1.09 -22.87 -30.87
N ALA A 492 0.05 -22.41 -30.17
CA ALA A 492 -1.16 -21.81 -30.74
C ALA A 492 -1.27 -20.31 -30.45
N GLY A 493 -0.32 -19.75 -29.70
CA GLY A 493 -0.35 -18.34 -29.28
C GLY A 493 0.87 -17.54 -29.72
N CYS A 494 1.08 -16.40 -29.08
CA CYS A 494 2.21 -15.52 -29.36
C CYS A 494 3.54 -16.10 -28.84
N TYR A 495 4.61 -15.89 -29.61
CA TYR A 495 6.00 -16.21 -29.28
C TYR A 495 6.87 -14.97 -29.51
N VAL A 496 7.78 -14.71 -28.57
CA VAL A 496 8.79 -13.66 -28.69
C VAL A 496 10.15 -14.32 -28.55
N ASP A 497 10.94 -14.28 -29.62
CA ASP A 497 12.30 -14.84 -29.68
C ASP A 497 12.39 -16.28 -29.16
N GLY A 498 11.44 -17.13 -29.58
CA GLY A 498 11.37 -18.54 -29.22
C GLY A 498 10.72 -18.83 -27.86
N LYS A 499 10.43 -17.81 -27.03
CA LYS A 499 9.71 -17.99 -25.77
C LYS A 499 8.21 -17.80 -25.97
N SER A 500 7.42 -18.71 -25.41
CA SER A 500 5.95 -18.60 -25.40
C SER A 500 5.52 -17.41 -24.53
N CYS A 501 4.75 -16.51 -25.14
CA CYS A 501 4.18 -15.30 -24.53
C CYS A 501 2.67 -15.26 -24.82
N ASN A 502 2.02 -16.42 -24.77
CA ASN A 502 0.62 -16.56 -25.13
C ASN A 502 -0.34 -16.44 -23.95
N ASN A 503 0.17 -16.42 -22.72
CA ASN A 503 -0.63 -16.15 -21.55
C ASN A 503 0.18 -15.31 -20.55
N PHE A 504 -0.47 -14.34 -19.94
CA PHE A 504 0.05 -13.60 -18.80
C PHE A 504 -0.98 -13.73 -17.69
N SER A 505 -0.63 -14.49 -16.65
CA SER A 505 -1.53 -14.79 -15.54
C SER A 505 -1.09 -14.05 -14.29
N TYR A 506 -2.04 -13.44 -13.59
CA TYR A 506 -1.83 -12.84 -12.28
C TYR A 506 -2.91 -13.36 -11.35
N ALA A 507 -2.60 -14.45 -10.64
CA ALA A 507 -3.61 -15.21 -9.90
C ALA A 507 -4.75 -15.67 -10.83
N ASP A 508 -5.98 -15.24 -10.56
CA ASP A 508 -7.19 -15.58 -11.32
C ASP A 508 -7.39 -14.70 -12.56
N ASP A 509 -6.78 -13.51 -12.63
CA ASP A 509 -6.79 -12.66 -13.81
C ASP A 509 -5.81 -13.22 -14.86
N MET A 510 -6.32 -13.64 -16.02
CA MET A 510 -5.49 -14.17 -17.11
C MET A 510 -5.78 -13.45 -18.42
N VAL A 511 -4.75 -13.14 -19.20
CA VAL A 511 -4.90 -12.74 -20.60
C VAL A 511 -4.25 -13.76 -21.53
N LEU A 512 -5.01 -14.27 -22.49
CA LEU A 512 -4.54 -15.12 -23.58
C LEU A 512 -4.21 -14.27 -24.81
N LEU A 513 -3.15 -14.62 -25.53
CA LEU A 513 -2.69 -13.94 -26.75
C LEU A 513 -2.41 -14.92 -27.88
N SER A 514 -2.98 -14.65 -29.05
CA SER A 514 -2.67 -15.39 -30.28
C SER A 514 -2.59 -14.45 -31.48
N PRO A 515 -1.69 -14.72 -32.46
CA PRO A 515 -1.69 -14.01 -33.73
C PRO A 515 -2.79 -14.48 -34.70
N SER A 516 -3.57 -15.52 -34.34
CA SER A 516 -4.64 -16.07 -35.18
C SER A 516 -5.92 -16.32 -34.38
N THR A 517 -7.06 -16.25 -35.06
CA THR A 517 -8.37 -16.53 -34.47
C THR A 517 -8.47 -18.00 -34.02
N GLY A 518 -8.08 -18.94 -34.89
CA GLY A 518 -8.07 -20.36 -34.58
C GLY A 518 -7.12 -20.73 -33.44
N GLY A 519 -5.98 -20.04 -33.33
CA GLY A 519 -5.06 -20.20 -32.19
C GLY A 519 -5.70 -19.76 -30.87
N LEU A 520 -6.38 -18.60 -30.85
CA LEU A 520 -7.08 -18.14 -29.64
C LEU A 520 -8.23 -19.08 -29.25
N VAL A 521 -8.98 -19.61 -30.21
CA VAL A 521 -10.05 -20.61 -29.95
C VAL A 521 -9.48 -21.87 -29.32
N LYS A 522 -8.32 -22.37 -29.77
CA LYS A 522 -7.64 -23.52 -29.15
C LYS A 522 -7.25 -23.24 -27.70
N LEU A 523 -6.68 -22.07 -27.42
CA LEU A 523 -6.30 -21.68 -26.05
C LEU A 523 -7.53 -21.57 -25.14
N LEU A 524 -8.64 -20.99 -25.63
CA LEU A 524 -9.91 -20.94 -24.91
C LEU A 524 -10.46 -22.34 -24.61
N GLY A 525 -10.39 -23.26 -25.58
CA GLY A 525 -10.82 -24.64 -25.37
C GLY A 525 -10.04 -25.38 -24.28
N ALA A 526 -8.72 -25.15 -24.19
CA ALA A 526 -7.91 -25.71 -23.10
C ALA A 526 -8.32 -25.13 -21.74
N CYS A 527 -8.56 -23.81 -21.67
CA CYS A 527 -9.09 -23.17 -20.46
C CYS A 527 -10.44 -23.76 -20.03
N GLU A 528 -11.38 -23.94 -20.96
CA GLU A 528 -12.71 -24.51 -20.68
C GLU A 528 -12.62 -25.95 -20.16
N GLN A 529 -11.84 -26.80 -20.83
CA GLN A 529 -11.62 -28.19 -20.42
C GLN A 529 -10.97 -28.28 -19.05
N TYR A 530 -9.98 -27.43 -18.80
CA TYR A 530 -9.33 -27.36 -17.50
C TYR A 530 -10.31 -26.95 -16.40
N ALA A 531 -11.11 -25.91 -16.65
CA ALA A 531 -12.07 -25.41 -15.68
C ALA A 531 -13.12 -26.47 -15.32
N GLU A 532 -13.65 -27.20 -16.31
CA GLU A 532 -14.59 -28.30 -16.09
C GLU A 532 -13.97 -29.42 -15.25
N LYS A 533 -12.76 -29.88 -15.61
CA LYS A 533 -12.06 -30.96 -14.88
C LYS A 533 -11.67 -30.58 -13.44
N HIS A 534 -11.43 -29.30 -13.19
CA HIS A 534 -10.91 -28.80 -11.90
C HIS A 534 -11.97 -28.04 -11.09
N GLY A 535 -13.26 -28.13 -11.44
CA GLY A 535 -14.32 -27.47 -10.68
C GLY A 535 -14.21 -25.93 -10.62
N LEU A 536 -13.60 -25.32 -11.63
CA LEU A 536 -13.55 -23.86 -11.78
C LEU A 536 -14.66 -23.39 -12.72
N LYS A 537 -14.97 -22.08 -12.69
CA LYS A 537 -16.00 -21.49 -13.54
C LYS A 537 -15.57 -20.13 -14.06
N TYR A 538 -15.65 -19.92 -15.37
CA TYR A 538 -15.44 -18.59 -15.96
C TYR A 538 -16.66 -17.69 -15.82
N ASN A 539 -16.41 -16.40 -15.63
CA ASN A 539 -17.41 -15.35 -15.73
C ASN A 539 -17.42 -14.79 -17.16
N VAL A 540 -18.32 -15.30 -18.00
CA VAL A 540 -18.42 -14.86 -19.40
C VAL A 540 -18.72 -13.36 -19.50
N THR A 541 -19.55 -12.81 -18.62
CA THR A 541 -19.95 -11.38 -18.66
C THR A 541 -18.78 -10.44 -18.38
N LYS A 542 -17.81 -10.86 -17.55
CA LYS A 542 -16.61 -10.08 -17.25
C LYS A 542 -15.42 -10.42 -18.14
N SER A 543 -15.48 -11.54 -18.84
CA SER A 543 -14.45 -11.94 -19.80
C SER A 543 -14.70 -11.20 -21.11
N GLU A 544 -13.64 -10.61 -21.67
CA GLU A 544 -13.75 -9.74 -22.85
C GLU A 544 -12.66 -10.06 -23.87
N ILE A 545 -12.94 -9.76 -25.14
CA ILE A 545 -11.97 -9.92 -26.23
C ILE A 545 -11.56 -8.57 -26.80
N MET A 546 -10.26 -8.41 -27.05
CA MET A 546 -9.68 -7.24 -27.70
C MET A 546 -8.87 -7.68 -28.91
N ILE A 547 -8.89 -6.87 -29.97
CA ILE A 547 -8.14 -7.14 -31.19
C ILE A 547 -7.22 -5.96 -31.44
N PHE A 548 -5.92 -6.17 -31.30
CA PHE A 548 -4.89 -5.19 -31.61
C PHE A 548 -4.64 -5.21 -33.11
N LYS A 549 -5.09 -4.15 -33.78
CA LYS A 549 -5.13 -4.07 -35.24
C LYS A 549 -3.85 -3.45 -35.78
N THR A 550 -3.44 -3.91 -36.94
CA THR A 550 -2.44 -3.25 -37.78
C THR A 550 -3.12 -2.55 -38.95
N GLU A 551 -2.38 -1.73 -39.70
CA GLU A 551 -2.89 -1.02 -40.89
C GLU A 551 -3.36 -1.98 -42.00
N ASN A 552 -2.94 -3.25 -41.94
CA ASN A 552 -3.47 -4.30 -42.80
C ASN A 552 -4.95 -4.54 -42.50
N LYS A 553 -5.79 -4.60 -43.55
CA LYS A 553 -7.23 -4.85 -43.44
C LYS A 553 -7.47 -6.04 -42.50
N LEU A 554 -8.36 -5.85 -41.52
CA LEU A 554 -8.94 -6.96 -40.77
C LEU A 554 -9.46 -8.02 -41.76
N PRO A 555 -9.44 -9.31 -41.41
CA PRO A 555 -10.18 -10.31 -42.15
C PRO A 555 -11.61 -9.79 -42.40
N GLN A 556 -12.14 -10.00 -43.61
CA GLN A 556 -13.47 -9.51 -44.01
C GLN A 556 -14.55 -9.93 -43.01
N GLU A 557 -14.38 -11.09 -42.37
CA GLU A 557 -15.17 -11.56 -41.25
C GLU A 557 -14.27 -11.96 -40.07
N ILE A 558 -14.55 -11.40 -38.90
CA ILE A 558 -13.92 -11.81 -37.64
C ILE A 558 -14.90 -12.79 -36.97
N PRO A 559 -14.49 -14.03 -36.65
CA PRO A 559 -15.37 -15.01 -36.04
C PRO A 559 -15.81 -14.55 -34.65
N SER A 560 -17.03 -14.94 -34.25
CA SER A 560 -17.47 -14.82 -32.87
C SER A 560 -16.66 -15.77 -31.99
N PHE A 561 -16.11 -15.25 -30.89
CA PHE A 561 -15.41 -16.06 -29.90
C PHE A 561 -16.39 -16.48 -28.82
N LEU A 562 -16.39 -17.77 -28.48
CA LEU A 562 -17.26 -18.35 -27.48
C LEU A 562 -16.44 -18.72 -26.24
N LEU A 563 -17.03 -18.50 -25.07
CA LEU A 563 -16.57 -19.00 -23.77
C LEU A 563 -17.77 -19.58 -23.03
N CYS A 564 -17.65 -20.82 -22.56
CA CYS A 564 -18.73 -21.62 -22.01
C CYS A 564 -19.99 -21.60 -22.89
N LYS A 565 -19.82 -21.77 -24.21
CA LYS A 565 -20.88 -21.69 -25.24
C LYS A 565 -21.57 -20.33 -25.40
N ASN A 566 -21.10 -19.29 -24.72
CA ASN A 566 -21.65 -17.94 -24.78
C ASN A 566 -20.70 -16.99 -25.51
N GLN A 567 -21.24 -16.03 -26.25
CA GLN A 567 -20.43 -15.08 -27.02
C GLN A 567 -19.71 -14.08 -26.12
N LEU A 568 -18.40 -13.91 -26.33
CA LEU A 568 -17.59 -12.90 -25.65
C LEU A 568 -17.80 -11.51 -26.23
N ASN A 569 -17.85 -10.51 -25.35
CA ASN A 569 -17.97 -9.11 -25.74
C ASN A 569 -16.64 -8.59 -26.28
N ARG A 570 -16.68 -7.96 -27.46
CA ARG A 570 -15.51 -7.31 -28.06
C ARG A 570 -15.39 -5.87 -27.58
N VAL A 571 -14.19 -5.50 -27.14
CA VAL A 571 -13.87 -4.17 -26.63
C VAL A 571 -12.65 -3.56 -27.31
N THR A 572 -12.55 -2.22 -27.25
CA THR A 572 -11.37 -1.45 -27.70
C THR A 572 -10.51 -0.96 -26.53
N ARG A 573 -11.00 -1.08 -25.30
CA ARG A 573 -10.26 -0.79 -24.07
C ARG A 573 -10.63 -1.78 -22.98
N PHE A 574 -9.67 -2.13 -22.13
CA PHE A 574 -9.86 -3.05 -21.01
C PHE A 574 -9.01 -2.62 -19.82
N LYS A 575 -9.54 -2.72 -18.59
CA LYS A 575 -8.78 -2.42 -17.37
C LYS A 575 -8.12 -3.71 -16.85
N TYR A 576 -6.93 -4.02 -17.35
CA TYR A 576 -6.15 -5.19 -16.94
C TYR A 576 -5.22 -4.85 -15.76
N LEU A 577 -5.38 -5.54 -14.63
CA LEU A 577 -4.55 -5.35 -13.42
C LEU A 577 -4.43 -3.89 -12.98
N GLY A 578 -5.52 -3.13 -13.09
CA GLY A 578 -5.52 -1.70 -12.74
C GLY A 578 -5.09 -0.74 -13.85
N HIS A 579 -4.40 -1.22 -14.89
CA HIS A 579 -3.95 -0.45 -16.06
C HIS A 579 -4.99 -0.53 -17.20
N ILE A 580 -5.22 0.57 -17.92
CA ILE A 580 -6.10 0.60 -19.08
C ILE A 580 -5.25 0.30 -20.31
N VAL A 581 -5.55 -0.80 -20.96
CA VAL A 581 -4.97 -1.19 -22.25
C VAL A 581 -5.99 -0.85 -23.33
N THR A 582 -5.56 -0.18 -24.40
CA THR A 582 -6.37 0.11 -25.60
C THR A 582 -5.89 -0.69 -26.80
N ASP A 583 -6.76 -0.92 -27.78
CA ASP A 583 -6.47 -1.68 -28.99
C ASP A 583 -5.42 -1.03 -29.91
N ASP A 584 -5.16 0.26 -29.73
CA ASP A 584 -4.09 1.03 -30.37
C ASP A 584 -2.83 1.22 -29.49
N LEU A 585 -2.80 0.61 -28.30
CA LEU A 585 -1.74 0.72 -27.29
C LEU A 585 -1.40 2.17 -26.88
N LYS A 586 -2.32 3.14 -27.04
CA LYS A 586 -2.14 4.49 -26.49
C LYS A 586 -2.42 4.52 -24.99
N ASP A 587 -1.56 5.25 -24.28
CA ASP A 587 -1.59 5.37 -22.82
C ASP A 587 -2.42 6.57 -22.33
N ASP A 588 -2.98 7.37 -23.23
CA ASP A 588 -3.76 8.58 -22.90
C ASP A 588 -4.94 8.29 -21.96
N GLU A 589 -5.68 7.18 -22.16
CA GLU A 589 -6.79 6.80 -21.29
C GLU A 589 -6.33 6.40 -19.88
N ASP A 590 -5.18 5.72 -19.78
CA ASP A 590 -4.57 5.32 -18.51
C ASP A 590 -4.07 6.55 -17.72
N ILE A 591 -3.40 7.47 -18.41
CA ILE A 591 -2.95 8.75 -17.85
C ILE A 591 -4.15 9.57 -17.36
N GLU A 592 -5.24 9.62 -18.13
CA GLU A 592 -6.46 10.31 -17.74
C GLU A 592 -7.13 9.67 -16.52
N ARG A 593 -7.12 8.33 -16.40
CA ARG A 593 -7.55 7.64 -15.17
C ARG A 593 -6.71 8.09 -13.97
N GLU A 594 -5.38 8.06 -14.07
CA GLU A 594 -4.51 8.48 -12.97
C GLU A 594 -4.69 9.96 -12.62
N ARG A 595 -4.92 10.83 -13.61
CA ARG A 595 -5.21 12.25 -13.39
C ARG A 595 -6.49 12.45 -12.58
N ARG A 596 -7.56 11.73 -12.91
CA ARG A 596 -8.83 11.78 -12.15
C ARG A 596 -8.64 11.23 -10.74
N ALA A 597 -7.94 10.11 -10.59
CA ALA A 597 -7.63 9.54 -9.27
C ALA A 597 -6.80 10.50 -8.41
N LEU A 598 -5.81 11.17 -8.99
CA LEU A 598 -5.01 12.20 -8.32
C LEU A 598 -5.87 13.39 -7.87
N ALA A 599 -6.74 13.90 -8.74
CA ALA A 599 -7.63 15.02 -8.39
C ALA A 599 -8.52 14.67 -7.20
N VAL A 600 -9.08 13.46 -7.16
CA VAL A 600 -9.94 13.01 -6.05
C VAL A 600 -9.15 12.86 -4.76
N ARG A 601 -7.96 12.25 -4.80
CA ARG A 601 -7.06 12.15 -3.64
C ARG A 601 -6.69 13.53 -3.10
N ALA A 602 -6.27 14.44 -3.97
CA ALA A 602 -5.87 15.79 -3.59
C ALA A 602 -7.03 16.58 -2.98
N ASN A 603 -8.24 16.53 -3.58
CA ASN A 603 -9.42 17.22 -3.06
C ASN A 603 -9.90 16.65 -1.72
N MET A 604 -9.75 15.34 -1.51
CA MET A 604 -10.02 14.70 -0.22
C MET A 604 -9.05 15.23 0.84
N LEU A 605 -7.75 15.25 0.52
CA LEU A 605 -6.73 15.71 1.46
C LEU A 605 -6.88 17.18 1.81
N ALA A 606 -7.07 18.04 0.81
CA ALA A 606 -7.21 19.47 1.00
C ALA A 606 -8.41 19.83 1.90
N ARG A 607 -9.51 19.09 1.80
CA ARG A 607 -10.70 19.31 2.65
C ARG A 607 -10.50 18.78 4.06
N ARG A 608 -10.08 17.51 4.21
CA ARG A 608 -9.99 16.85 5.51
C ARG A 608 -8.83 17.35 6.37
N PHE A 609 -7.74 17.77 5.73
CA PHE A 609 -6.50 18.18 6.41
C PHE A 609 -6.17 19.66 6.17
N ALA A 610 -7.19 20.48 5.88
CA ALA A 610 -7.04 21.92 5.65
C ALA A 610 -6.30 22.62 6.81
N ARG A 611 -6.60 22.21 8.05
CA ARG A 611 -6.06 22.77 9.30
C ARG A 611 -4.76 22.12 9.78
N CYS A 612 -4.22 21.15 9.05
CA CYS A 612 -2.97 20.49 9.44
C CYS A 612 -1.74 21.33 9.08
N THR A 613 -0.63 21.07 9.77
CA THR A 613 0.66 21.74 9.53
C THR A 613 1.20 21.43 8.14
N LYS A 614 2.16 22.24 7.67
CA LYS A 614 2.81 22.09 6.36
C LYS A 614 3.49 20.71 6.24
N GLU A 615 4.11 20.23 7.31
CA GLU A 615 4.86 18.97 7.37
C GLU A 615 3.92 17.78 7.20
N VAL A 616 2.77 17.81 7.88
CA VAL A 616 1.73 16.78 7.74
C VAL A 616 1.17 16.78 6.31
N LYS A 617 0.86 17.96 5.76
CA LYS A 617 0.39 18.12 4.38
C LYS A 617 1.39 17.59 3.35
N VAL A 618 2.68 17.91 3.52
CA VAL A 618 3.75 17.40 2.66
C VAL A 618 3.84 15.87 2.77
N THR A 619 3.75 15.31 3.97
CA THR A 619 3.79 13.86 4.18
C THR A 619 2.60 13.16 3.50
N LEU A 620 1.38 13.70 3.66
CA LEU A 620 0.18 13.21 3.00
C LEU A 620 0.28 13.32 1.48
N PHE A 621 0.86 14.41 0.97
CA PHE A 621 1.10 14.57 -0.46
C PHE A 621 2.06 13.52 -1.01
N ARG A 622 3.18 13.25 -0.33
CA ARG A 622 4.10 12.16 -0.71
C ARG A 622 3.40 10.81 -0.74
N ALA A 623 2.65 10.49 0.31
CA ALA A 623 1.99 9.19 0.44
C ALA A 623 0.87 8.97 -0.60
N TYR A 624 0.02 9.97 -0.84
CA TYR A 624 -1.20 9.78 -1.63
C TYR A 624 -1.12 10.39 -3.03
N CYS A 625 -0.37 11.48 -3.25
CA CYS A 625 -0.35 12.20 -4.54
C CYS A 625 0.87 11.86 -5.42
N GLN A 626 1.94 11.28 -4.88
CA GLN A 626 3.12 10.83 -5.65
C GLN A 626 3.05 9.34 -6.07
N SER A 627 1.96 8.66 -5.72
CA SER A 627 1.68 7.31 -6.21
C SER A 627 0.98 7.39 -7.57
N PHE A 628 1.78 7.34 -8.63
CA PHE A 628 1.30 7.13 -10.00
C PHE A 628 1.40 5.65 -10.33
N TYR A 629 0.26 4.97 -10.28
CA TYR A 629 0.22 3.53 -10.54
C TYR A 629 0.60 3.25 -11.99
N THR A 630 1.49 2.27 -12.23
CA THR A 630 1.93 1.82 -13.56
C THR A 630 2.50 2.91 -14.49
N CYS A 631 2.91 4.08 -13.97
CA CYS A 631 3.38 5.18 -14.82
C CYS A 631 4.64 4.86 -15.62
N SER A 632 5.38 3.84 -15.18
CA SER A 632 6.54 3.28 -15.86
C SER A 632 6.16 2.64 -17.21
N LEU A 633 4.90 2.24 -17.40
CA LEU A 633 4.39 1.61 -18.61
C LEU A 633 3.89 2.61 -19.66
N TRP A 634 3.79 3.90 -19.33
CA TRP A 634 3.41 4.93 -20.28
C TRP A 634 4.53 5.17 -21.28
N VAL A 635 4.31 4.77 -22.52
CA VAL A 635 5.30 4.79 -23.61
C VAL A 635 4.74 5.48 -24.84
N ASN A 636 3.46 5.28 -25.13
CA ASN A 636 2.79 5.81 -26.31
C ASN A 636 1.67 6.75 -25.88
N TYR A 637 1.99 8.01 -25.60
CA TYR A 637 1.02 8.99 -25.13
C TYR A 637 1.18 10.33 -25.84
N THR A 638 0.10 11.12 -25.88
CA THR A 638 0.20 12.51 -26.34
C THR A 638 0.85 13.41 -25.28
N GLN A 639 1.62 14.40 -25.74
CA GLN A 639 2.20 15.41 -24.84
C GLN A 639 1.12 16.19 -24.08
N ARG A 640 -0.09 16.30 -24.66
CA ARG A 640 -1.27 16.91 -24.01
C ARG A 640 -1.70 16.12 -22.77
N ALA A 641 -1.85 14.80 -22.87
CA ALA A 641 -2.28 13.97 -21.75
C ALA A 641 -1.31 14.02 -20.57
N ILE A 642 -0.01 13.81 -20.83
CA ILE A 642 1.00 13.82 -19.77
C ILE A 642 1.15 15.22 -19.14
N ASN A 643 1.04 16.29 -19.94
CA ASN A 643 1.08 17.66 -19.42
C ASN A 643 -0.15 17.96 -18.55
N SER A 644 -1.33 17.47 -18.92
CA SER A 644 -2.55 17.61 -18.12
C SER A 644 -2.40 16.97 -16.74
N LEU A 645 -1.82 15.76 -16.68
CA LEU A 645 -1.50 15.09 -15.41
C LEU A 645 -0.46 15.87 -14.59
N ARG A 646 0.62 16.35 -15.22
CA ARG A 646 1.63 17.20 -14.57
C ARG A 646 1.02 18.47 -13.98
N VAL A 647 0.16 19.15 -14.73
CA VAL A 647 -0.55 20.35 -14.26
C VAL A 647 -1.45 20.01 -13.07
N GLN A 648 -2.18 18.89 -13.12
CA GLN A 648 -3.01 18.42 -12.01
C GLN A 648 -2.17 18.13 -10.76
N TYR A 649 -0.99 17.52 -10.91
CA TYR A 649 -0.05 17.26 -9.81
C TYR A 649 0.44 18.56 -9.16
N ASN A 650 0.85 19.54 -9.98
CA ASN A 650 1.27 20.84 -9.47
C ASN A 650 0.12 21.58 -8.78
N ASN A 651 -1.09 21.52 -9.33
CA ASN A 651 -2.28 22.12 -8.72
C ASN A 651 -2.66 21.43 -7.42
N ALA A 652 -2.54 20.10 -7.34
CA ALA A 652 -2.77 19.35 -6.11
C ALA A 652 -1.84 19.80 -4.98
N PHE A 653 -0.55 20.01 -5.30
CA PHE A 653 0.43 20.51 -4.34
C PHE A 653 0.09 21.93 -3.86
N ARG A 654 -0.19 22.84 -4.81
CA ARG A 654 -0.57 24.22 -4.49
C ARG A 654 -1.81 24.28 -3.62
N MET A 655 -2.86 23.57 -4.00
CA MET A 655 -4.12 23.50 -3.26
C MET A 655 -3.90 23.01 -1.83
N LEU A 656 -3.15 21.93 -1.65
CA LEU A 656 -2.94 21.34 -0.33
C LEU A 656 -2.14 22.27 0.60
N LEU A 657 -1.18 23.02 0.04
CA LEU A 657 -0.35 23.97 0.78
C LEU A 657 -0.90 25.40 0.83
N GLY A 658 -2.08 25.66 0.29
CA GLY A 658 -2.70 27.00 0.29
C GLY A 658 -1.95 28.03 -0.56
N LEU A 659 -1.30 27.58 -1.64
CA LEU A 659 -0.45 28.41 -2.48
C LEU A 659 -1.24 29.05 -3.63
N PRO A 660 -0.85 30.26 -4.11
CA PRO A 660 -1.52 30.91 -5.23
C PRO A 660 -1.54 30.04 -6.48
N ARG A 661 -2.67 29.99 -7.19
CA ARG A 661 -2.90 29.06 -8.31
C ARG A 661 -1.85 29.16 -9.44
N HIS A 662 -1.28 30.35 -9.63
CA HIS A 662 -0.38 30.66 -10.74
C HIS A 662 1.10 30.74 -10.34
N CYS A 663 1.47 30.50 -9.07
CA CYS A 663 2.88 30.50 -8.67
C CYS A 663 3.63 29.30 -9.27
N SER A 664 4.94 29.44 -9.51
CA SER A 664 5.77 28.30 -9.92
C SER A 664 5.85 27.28 -8.78
N ALA A 665 5.43 26.03 -9.04
CA ALA A 665 5.53 24.96 -8.05
C ALA A 665 6.97 24.42 -7.92
N SER A 666 7.85 24.68 -8.89
CA SER A 666 9.19 24.07 -8.97
C SER A 666 10.08 24.42 -7.78
N GLY A 667 10.16 25.70 -7.40
CA GLY A 667 10.92 26.12 -6.21
C GLY A 667 10.32 25.59 -4.91
N MET A 668 9.00 25.42 -4.88
CA MET A 668 8.25 25.00 -3.70
C MET A 668 8.36 23.49 -3.45
N PHE A 669 8.48 22.70 -4.51
CA PHE A 669 8.85 21.29 -4.40
C PHE A 669 10.23 21.14 -3.76
N ALA A 670 11.21 21.96 -4.16
CA ALA A 670 12.55 21.94 -3.57
C ALA A 670 12.51 22.34 -2.08
N GLU A 671 11.82 23.43 -1.75
CA GLU A 671 11.64 23.89 -0.36
C GLU A 671 10.97 22.83 0.53
N ALA A 672 9.91 22.19 0.03
CA ALA A 672 9.21 21.11 0.73
C ALA A 672 9.98 19.77 0.69
N ARG A 673 11.09 19.67 -0.04
CA ARG A 673 11.85 18.43 -0.32
C ARG A 673 10.99 17.32 -0.92
N VAL A 674 10.18 17.67 -1.90
CA VAL A 674 9.25 16.78 -2.59
C VAL A 674 9.70 16.63 -4.04
N ASP A 675 9.68 15.41 -4.57
CA ASP A 675 10.01 15.19 -5.98
C ASP A 675 9.03 15.91 -6.92
N GLY A 676 9.56 16.55 -7.96
CA GLY A 676 8.73 17.02 -9.08
C GLY A 676 8.17 15.86 -9.90
N PHE A 677 7.13 16.12 -10.70
CA PHE A 677 6.43 15.11 -11.51
C PHE A 677 7.38 14.21 -12.33
N HIS A 678 8.27 14.81 -13.12
CA HIS A 678 9.21 14.06 -13.97
C HIS A 678 10.24 13.26 -13.16
N ALA A 679 10.60 13.71 -11.95
CA ALA A 679 11.50 12.95 -11.08
C ALA A 679 10.82 11.66 -10.60
N ILE A 680 9.53 11.68 -10.28
CA ILE A 680 8.76 10.50 -9.90
C ILE A 680 8.70 9.49 -11.04
N VAL A 681 8.34 9.96 -12.25
CA VAL A 681 8.26 9.11 -13.45
C VAL A 681 9.62 8.45 -13.71
N ARG A 682 10.72 9.23 -13.70
CA ARG A 682 12.09 8.69 -13.87
C ARG A 682 12.45 7.64 -12.83
N LYS A 683 12.20 7.91 -11.53
CA LYS A 683 12.49 6.96 -10.45
C LYS A 683 11.73 5.65 -10.62
N ARG A 684 10.43 5.71 -10.97
CA ARG A 684 9.59 4.53 -11.19
C ARG A 684 10.00 3.74 -12.44
N THR A 685 10.31 4.43 -13.54
CA THR A 685 10.82 3.80 -14.76
C THR A 685 12.17 3.12 -14.55
N ALA A 686 13.13 3.79 -13.88
CA ALA A 686 14.44 3.20 -13.56
C ALA A 686 14.30 1.98 -12.62
N SER A 687 13.40 2.08 -11.64
CA SER A 687 13.07 1.01 -10.71
C SER A 687 12.51 -0.23 -11.44
N LEU A 688 11.53 -0.05 -12.34
CA LEU A 688 10.99 -1.15 -13.13
C LEU A 688 12.05 -1.75 -14.06
N LEU A 689 12.82 -0.92 -14.76
CA LEU A 689 13.90 -1.40 -15.63
C LEU A 689 14.93 -2.25 -14.87
N SER A 690 15.31 -1.83 -13.67
CA SER A 690 16.22 -2.59 -12.81
C SER A 690 15.65 -3.96 -12.44
N ARG A 691 14.38 -4.00 -12.01
CA ARG A 691 13.69 -5.26 -11.69
C ARG A 691 13.57 -6.21 -12.88
N VAL A 692 13.19 -5.68 -14.06
CA VAL A 692 13.06 -6.47 -15.28
C VAL A 692 14.40 -7.05 -15.71
N ARG A 693 15.49 -6.27 -15.65
CA ARG A 693 16.85 -6.75 -15.97
C ARG A 693 17.40 -7.75 -14.95
N GLY A 694 17.02 -7.62 -13.68
CA GLY A 694 17.43 -8.52 -12.61
C GLY A 694 16.50 -9.73 -12.42
N SER A 695 15.47 -9.89 -13.26
CA SER A 695 14.48 -10.96 -13.08
C SER A 695 15.01 -12.31 -13.54
N THR A 696 14.70 -13.36 -12.78
CA THR A 696 14.92 -14.76 -13.18
C THR A 696 13.81 -15.30 -14.07
N ASN A 697 12.72 -14.55 -14.27
CA ASN A 697 11.62 -14.94 -15.13
C ASN A 697 12.04 -14.87 -16.60
N ASN A 698 11.91 -15.99 -17.33
CA ASN A 698 12.42 -16.07 -18.69
C ASN A 698 11.69 -15.15 -19.68
N ILE A 699 10.39 -14.87 -19.47
CA ILE A 699 9.64 -13.94 -20.33
C ILE A 699 10.19 -12.52 -20.16
N LEU A 700 10.43 -12.10 -18.92
CA LEU A 700 11.04 -10.79 -18.63
C LEU A 700 12.48 -10.70 -19.10
N ALA A 701 13.26 -11.79 -19.00
CA ALA A 701 14.63 -11.84 -19.49
C ALA A 701 14.70 -11.62 -21.02
N VAL A 702 13.79 -12.23 -21.78
CA VAL A 702 13.66 -11.99 -23.23
C VAL A 702 13.35 -10.52 -23.51
N ILE A 703 12.38 -9.95 -22.80
CA ILE A 703 12.02 -8.52 -22.94
C ILE A 703 13.21 -7.63 -22.61
N ALA A 704 13.95 -7.94 -21.54
CA ALA A 704 15.13 -7.18 -21.11
C ALA A 704 16.27 -7.22 -22.13
N GLY A 705 16.43 -8.35 -22.84
CA GLY A 705 17.44 -8.54 -23.88
C GLY A 705 17.19 -7.74 -25.15
N ARG A 706 15.94 -7.35 -25.42
CA ARG A 706 15.55 -6.59 -26.62
C ARG A 706 15.78 -5.08 -26.50
N LEU A 707 17.04 -4.67 -26.48
CA LEU A 707 17.42 -3.24 -26.43
C LEU A 707 16.90 -2.42 -27.63
N ASP A 708 16.57 -3.09 -28.73
CA ASP A 708 15.95 -2.50 -29.93
C ASP A 708 14.46 -2.16 -29.74
N GLY A 709 13.82 -2.70 -28.69
CA GLY A 709 12.39 -2.56 -28.41
C GLY A 709 11.98 -1.11 -28.10
N PRO A 710 10.81 -0.65 -28.59
CA PRO A 710 10.36 0.73 -28.43
C PRO A 710 10.13 1.12 -26.96
N ILE A 711 9.69 0.17 -26.12
CA ILE A 711 9.49 0.39 -24.68
C ILE A 711 10.83 0.66 -23.98
N LEU A 712 11.85 -0.16 -24.23
CA LEU A 712 13.17 0.03 -23.63
C LEU A 712 13.85 1.31 -24.14
N LYS A 713 13.73 1.63 -25.43
CA LYS A 713 14.19 2.92 -25.98
C LYS A 713 13.54 4.10 -25.29
N HIS A 714 12.22 4.05 -25.07
CA HIS A 714 11.49 5.09 -24.35
C HIS A 714 11.98 5.21 -22.90
N TRP A 715 12.14 4.10 -22.18
CA TRP A 715 12.66 4.12 -20.80
C TRP A 715 14.05 4.74 -20.70
N VAL A 716 14.95 4.41 -21.63
CA VAL A 716 16.29 5.01 -21.71
C VAL A 716 16.18 6.52 -21.93
N SER A 717 15.32 6.97 -22.85
CA SER A 717 15.07 8.39 -23.10
C SER A 717 14.53 9.12 -21.86
N VAL A 718 13.58 8.52 -21.15
CA VAL A 718 13.03 9.07 -19.89
C VAL A 718 14.10 9.18 -18.81
N ILE A 719 14.92 8.14 -18.63
CA ILE A 719 15.91 8.05 -17.55
C ILE A 719 17.09 9.01 -17.80
N ILE A 720 17.69 8.95 -18.98
CA ILE A 720 18.84 9.79 -19.35
C ILE A 720 18.41 11.26 -19.48
N GLY A 721 17.12 11.49 -19.76
CA GLY A 721 16.63 12.77 -20.21
C GLY A 721 17.10 12.99 -21.64
N THR A 722 16.21 13.47 -22.52
CA THR A 722 16.66 14.04 -23.78
C THR A 722 17.71 15.10 -23.45
N LEU A 723 18.96 14.87 -23.85
CA LEU A 723 20.01 15.89 -23.97
C LEU A 723 19.57 16.89 -25.05
N THR A 724 18.50 17.63 -24.76
CA THR A 724 18.06 18.77 -25.55
C THR A 724 18.14 19.96 -24.61
N VAL A 725 19.31 20.58 -24.69
CA VAL A 725 19.68 21.88 -24.16
C VAL A 725 18.51 22.87 -24.32
N CYS A 726 18.11 23.52 -23.22
CA CYS A 726 17.38 24.78 -23.27
C CYS A 726 18.30 25.81 -23.95
N GLY A 727 17.86 26.36 -25.09
CA GLY A 727 18.72 27.04 -26.05
C GLY A 727 19.15 28.47 -25.75
N ASN A 728 19.92 29.02 -26.69
CA ASN A 728 19.62 30.31 -27.36
C ASN A 728 20.57 30.52 -28.56
N GLY A 729 19.99 30.75 -29.74
CA GLY A 729 20.51 31.55 -30.86
C GLY A 729 21.70 31.02 -31.68
N PHE A 730 21.45 30.57 -32.92
CA PHE A 730 22.11 30.98 -34.18
C PHE A 730 21.38 30.28 -35.36
N PRO A 731 21.32 30.87 -36.58
CA PRO A 731 20.36 30.49 -37.60
C PRO A 731 20.81 29.26 -38.40
N ALA A 732 19.84 28.65 -39.08
CA ALA A 732 19.97 27.45 -39.88
C ALA A 732 21.05 27.54 -40.98
N GLN A 733 21.84 26.48 -41.13
CA GLN A 733 22.42 26.07 -42.41
C GLN A 733 22.80 24.57 -42.41
N SER A 734 22.27 23.88 -43.42
CA SER A 734 22.78 22.74 -44.20
C SER A 734 23.71 21.68 -43.59
N ASP A 735 23.34 20.42 -43.84
CA ASP A 735 24.19 19.24 -44.06
C ASP A 735 25.19 18.83 -42.99
N VAL A 736 24.83 17.80 -42.21
CA VAL A 736 25.75 16.67 -41.92
C VAL A 736 24.93 15.37 -41.82
N THR A 737 24.65 14.76 -42.96
CA THR A 737 24.56 13.30 -43.06
C THR A 737 25.98 12.73 -42.95
N ALA A 738 26.36 12.20 -41.79
CA ALA A 738 27.39 11.17 -41.55
C ALA A 738 27.97 11.29 -40.13
N ALA A 739 27.41 10.54 -39.17
CA ALA A 739 28.14 10.16 -37.96
C ALA A 739 27.62 8.81 -37.45
N GLN A 740 28.36 7.76 -37.79
CA GLN A 740 28.13 6.38 -37.37
C GLN A 740 28.54 6.13 -35.89
N PRO A 741 28.16 4.97 -35.30
CA PRO A 741 27.99 4.76 -33.86
C PRO A 741 29.28 4.33 -33.14
N VAL A 742 30.26 5.22 -33.00
CA VAL A 742 31.57 4.88 -32.37
C VAL A 742 31.63 5.28 -30.89
N GLY A 743 30.79 6.21 -30.42
CA GLY A 743 30.80 6.67 -29.02
C GLY A 743 30.23 5.68 -27.99
N TYR A 744 29.30 4.81 -28.40
CA TYR A 744 28.60 3.89 -27.48
C TYR A 744 29.47 2.73 -27.00
N ALA A 745 30.34 2.20 -27.86
CA ALA A 745 31.24 1.10 -27.50
C ALA A 745 32.36 1.56 -26.56
N ALA A 746 32.89 2.77 -26.77
CA ALA A 746 33.96 3.35 -25.94
C ALA A 746 33.47 3.73 -24.53
N ALA A 747 32.28 4.34 -24.42
CA ALA A 747 31.68 4.67 -23.12
C ALA A 747 31.28 3.40 -22.33
N TYR A 748 30.81 2.36 -23.02
CA TYR A 748 30.50 1.06 -22.41
C TYR A 748 31.77 0.29 -22.02
N ALA A 749 32.84 0.33 -22.82
CA ALA A 749 34.13 -0.27 -22.48
C ALA A 749 34.79 0.41 -21.27
N ALA A 750 34.71 1.74 -21.17
CA ALA A 750 35.19 2.50 -20.02
C ALA A 750 34.39 2.22 -18.73
N ALA A 751 33.06 2.05 -18.85
CA ALA A 751 32.21 1.61 -17.74
C ALA A 751 32.50 0.16 -17.32
N LYS A 752 32.74 -0.74 -18.28
CA LYS A 752 33.09 -2.15 -18.04
C LYS A 752 34.48 -2.29 -17.41
N GLN A 753 35.45 -1.47 -17.80
CA GLN A 753 36.79 -1.41 -17.18
C GLN A 753 36.74 -0.82 -15.76
N ARG A 754 35.93 0.23 -15.51
CA ARG A 754 35.72 0.75 -14.15
C ARG A 754 35.01 -0.26 -13.24
N ILE A 755 34.03 -1.01 -13.75
CA ILE A 755 33.32 -2.06 -13.00
C ILE A 755 34.23 -3.28 -12.77
N ALA A 756 35.08 -3.64 -13.74
CA ALA A 756 36.08 -4.71 -13.58
C ALA A 756 37.18 -4.33 -12.58
N HIS A 757 37.62 -3.07 -12.56
CA HIS A 757 38.58 -2.55 -11.60
C HIS A 757 38.01 -2.49 -10.16
N ILE A 758 36.72 -2.16 -10.00
CA ILE A 758 36.01 -2.21 -8.71
C ILE A 758 35.80 -3.66 -8.25
N ARG A 759 35.57 -4.60 -9.18
CA ARG A 759 35.44 -6.04 -8.86
C ARG A 759 36.76 -6.73 -8.55
N SER A 760 37.89 -6.22 -9.06
CA SER A 760 39.22 -6.78 -8.80
C SER A 760 39.87 -6.27 -7.51
N THR A 761 39.28 -5.26 -6.86
CA THR A 761 39.81 -4.66 -5.61
C THR A 761 39.01 -5.01 -4.36
N HIS A 762 37.81 -5.61 -4.49
CA HIS A 762 37.01 -6.07 -3.35
C HIS A 762 36.32 -7.40 -3.65
N SER A 763 36.97 -8.51 -3.27
CA SER A 763 36.42 -9.85 -3.34
C SER A 763 35.78 -10.27 -2.01
N SER A 764 34.70 -9.60 -1.59
CA SER A 764 33.77 -10.10 -0.57
C SER A 764 32.64 -9.11 -0.31
N LEU A 765 31.64 -9.05 -1.19
CA LEU A 765 30.37 -8.41 -0.89
C LEU A 765 29.24 -9.33 -1.31
N THR A 766 28.81 -10.18 -0.37
CA THR A 766 27.51 -10.83 -0.40
C THR A 766 26.59 -10.12 0.59
N ASN A 767 25.31 -10.05 0.22
CA ASN A 767 24.25 -9.36 0.95
C ASN A 767 23.92 -10.03 2.30
N ASN A 768 23.36 -9.20 3.19
CA ASN A 768 22.58 -9.50 4.41
C ASN A 768 23.37 -9.63 5.72
N VAL A 769 23.30 -8.57 6.54
CA VAL A 769 23.40 -8.66 8.02
C VAL A 769 22.28 -7.81 8.63
N PRO A 770 21.55 -8.31 9.65
CA PRO A 770 20.33 -7.69 10.19
C PRO A 770 20.62 -6.71 11.33
N ILE A 771 19.79 -5.66 11.49
CA ILE A 771 19.81 -4.83 12.70
C ILE A 771 18.40 -4.75 13.32
N VAL A 772 18.43 -4.83 14.65
CA VAL A 772 17.38 -5.09 15.62
C VAL A 772 16.60 -3.80 15.96
N ALA A 773 15.30 -3.93 16.20
CA ALA A 773 14.43 -2.86 16.69
C ALA A 773 13.91 -3.20 18.09
N ILE A 774 14.01 -2.26 19.03
CA ILE A 774 13.13 -2.17 20.21
C ILE A 774 12.77 -0.67 20.41
N GLU A 775 11.48 -0.39 20.53
CA GLU A 775 10.90 0.92 20.90
C GLU A 775 10.77 1.02 22.42
N GLY A 776 11.12 2.17 22.98
CA GLY A 776 10.73 2.62 24.32
C GLY A 776 11.04 4.11 24.46
N PHE A 777 10.01 4.93 24.68
CA PHE A 777 10.15 6.33 25.09
C PHE A 777 10.53 6.33 26.59
N LEU A 778 11.66 6.94 26.94
CA LEU A 778 11.91 7.45 28.28
C LEU A 778 11.97 8.97 28.14
N GLN A 779 10.95 9.64 28.66
CA GLN A 779 10.89 11.08 28.79
C GLN A 779 10.88 11.36 30.28
N GLU A 780 12.07 11.50 30.87
CA GLU A 780 12.21 11.99 32.25
C GLU A 780 13.25 13.12 32.27
N ALA A 781 12.85 14.20 32.94
CA ALA A 781 13.63 15.42 33.12
C ALA A 781 14.75 15.17 34.15
N VAL A 782 15.98 15.48 33.77
CA VAL A 782 17.08 15.65 34.73
C VAL A 782 17.23 17.15 34.95
N ASN A 783 17.09 17.62 36.19
CA ASN A 783 17.40 19.00 36.53
C ASN A 783 18.87 19.28 36.20
N ASP A 784 19.13 20.33 35.40
CA ASP A 784 20.45 20.76 34.91
C ASP A 784 21.46 21.14 36.04
N SER A 785 21.06 21.07 37.32
CA SER A 785 21.67 21.81 38.43
C SER A 785 22.73 21.10 39.26
N ASP A 786 22.91 19.78 39.18
CA ASP A 786 23.64 19.07 40.25
C ASP A 786 25.11 18.72 39.94
N VAL A 787 25.64 19.03 38.75
CA VAL A 787 26.99 18.55 38.37
C VAL A 787 27.88 19.57 37.63
N THR A 788 27.37 20.70 37.13
CA THR A 788 28.13 21.59 36.22
C THR A 788 27.80 23.07 36.41
N ALA A 789 28.79 23.96 36.18
CA ALA A 789 28.54 25.41 36.13
C ALA A 789 27.39 25.75 35.18
N VAL A 790 26.57 26.74 35.55
CA VAL A 790 25.42 27.21 34.75
C VAL A 790 25.85 27.65 33.35
N GLN A 791 27.07 28.19 33.22
CA GLN A 791 27.73 28.49 31.97
C GLN A 791 29.17 27.95 31.99
N PRO A 792 29.41 26.75 31.42
CA PRO A 792 30.76 26.19 31.34
C PRO A 792 31.72 27.10 30.57
N VAL A 793 32.97 27.17 31.04
CA VAL A 793 34.07 27.87 30.36
C VAL A 793 35.14 26.84 30.01
N GLY A 794 35.48 26.78 28.72
CA GLY A 794 36.46 25.86 28.17
C GLY A 794 35.89 24.51 27.75
N TYR A 795 36.53 23.94 26.74
CA TYR A 795 36.17 22.63 26.18
C TYR A 795 36.12 21.50 27.20
N ALA A 796 37.11 21.45 28.10
CA ALA A 796 37.25 20.35 29.07
C ALA A 796 36.06 20.29 30.04
N ALA A 797 35.57 21.44 30.51
CA ALA A 797 34.40 21.54 31.36
C ALA A 797 33.13 21.07 30.62
N ALA A 798 32.95 21.51 29.37
CA ALA A 798 31.82 21.11 28.52
C ALA A 798 31.82 19.60 28.21
N TYR A 799 33.00 19.02 27.99
CA TYR A 799 33.14 17.60 27.70
C TYR A 799 32.91 16.73 28.93
N ALA A 800 33.43 17.12 30.10
CA ALA A 800 33.17 16.45 31.37
C ALA A 800 31.67 16.46 31.70
N ALA A 801 31.02 17.62 31.51
CA ALA A 801 29.57 17.79 31.64
C ALA A 801 28.77 16.81 30.75
N ALA A 802 29.12 16.74 29.46
CA ALA A 802 28.48 15.85 28.49
C ALA A 802 28.65 14.37 28.89
N LYS A 803 29.86 13.97 29.29
CA LYS A 803 30.18 12.60 29.74
C LYS A 803 29.42 12.20 30.99
N GLN A 804 29.35 13.08 31.98
CA GLN A 804 28.61 12.84 33.22
C GLN A 804 27.11 12.71 32.95
N ARG A 805 26.52 13.53 32.07
CA ARG A 805 25.12 13.38 31.65
C ARG A 805 24.85 12.05 30.95
N ILE A 806 25.73 11.63 30.04
CA ILE A 806 25.63 10.32 29.39
C ILE A 806 25.73 9.19 30.41
N ALA A 807 26.69 9.26 31.33
CA ALA A 807 26.89 8.25 32.38
C ALA A 807 25.70 8.18 33.34
N HIS A 808 25.17 9.32 33.76
CA HIS A 808 24.01 9.41 34.64
C HIS A 808 22.77 8.79 33.97
N ILE A 809 22.48 9.14 32.72
CA ILE A 809 21.34 8.55 31.99
C ILE A 809 21.47 7.02 31.88
N ARG A 810 22.69 6.50 31.68
CA ARG A 810 22.95 5.05 31.66
C ARG A 810 22.79 4.40 33.03
N SER A 811 23.22 5.06 34.12
CA SER A 811 23.08 4.51 35.47
C SER A 811 21.64 4.53 35.98
N THR A 812 20.86 5.53 35.59
CA THR A 812 19.49 5.72 36.05
C THR A 812 18.49 4.85 35.26
N HIS A 813 18.87 4.37 34.07
CA HIS A 813 18.00 3.56 33.21
C HIS A 813 18.66 2.23 32.82
N SER A 814 18.35 1.17 33.56
CA SER A 814 18.84 -0.20 33.32
C SER A 814 18.48 -0.77 31.93
N SER A 815 17.50 -0.19 31.24
CA SER A 815 17.11 -0.53 29.86
C SER A 815 18.04 0.05 28.78
N LEU A 816 18.84 1.07 29.11
CA LEU A 816 19.79 1.70 28.18
C LEU A 816 21.13 0.96 28.19
N THR A 817 21.13 -0.21 27.55
CA THR A 817 22.34 -1.03 27.40
C THR A 817 23.46 -0.26 26.65
N ASN A 818 24.70 -0.75 26.76
CA ASN A 818 25.86 -0.22 26.04
C ASN A 818 25.67 -0.17 24.51
N ASN A 819 24.64 -0.84 23.98
CA ASN A 819 24.30 -0.88 22.56
C ASN A 819 23.44 0.28 22.07
N VAL A 820 22.93 1.14 22.96
CA VAL A 820 22.17 2.33 22.56
C VAL A 820 23.10 3.54 22.43
N PRO A 821 23.18 4.23 21.29
CA PRO A 821 23.91 5.49 21.18
C PRO A 821 23.19 6.61 21.94
N ILE A 822 23.93 7.35 22.77
CA ILE A 822 23.43 8.51 23.52
C ILE A 822 24.17 9.76 23.07
N VAL A 823 23.44 10.86 22.83
CA VAL A 823 23.96 12.16 22.41
C VAL A 823 23.72 13.21 23.50
N ALA A 824 24.78 13.85 23.98
CA ALA A 824 24.71 15.04 24.84
C ALA A 824 25.06 16.31 24.07
N VAL A 825 24.46 17.44 24.45
CA VAL A 825 24.68 18.74 23.82
C VAL A 825 24.96 19.79 24.91
N GLU A 826 26.18 20.31 24.92
CA GLU A 826 26.66 21.26 25.92
C GLU A 826 27.10 22.58 25.33
N GLY A 827 26.58 23.69 25.86
CA GLY A 827 27.07 25.03 25.52
C GLY A 827 28.24 25.39 26.42
N PHE A 828 29.27 26.03 25.88
CA PHE A 828 30.40 26.54 26.65
C PHE A 828 31.00 27.78 26.00
N LEU A 829 31.67 28.58 26.83
CA LEU A 829 32.44 29.72 26.36
C LEU A 829 33.88 29.32 26.14
N GLN A 830 34.46 29.76 25.03
CA GLN A 830 35.87 29.57 24.73
C GLN A 830 36.53 30.93 24.50
N GLU A 831 37.57 31.21 25.25
CA GLU A 831 38.51 32.26 24.90
C GLU A 831 39.44 31.73 23.81
N ALA A 832 39.55 32.45 22.69
CA ALA A 832 40.47 32.11 21.63
C ALA A 832 41.87 32.70 21.90
N VAL A 833 42.03 34.02 21.65
CA VAL A 833 43.25 34.82 21.88
C VAL A 833 42.87 36.30 22.01
N ASN A 834 43.51 37.05 22.92
CA ASN A 834 43.32 38.49 23.14
C ASN A 834 41.88 38.88 23.54
N ASP A 835 41.31 38.25 24.57
CA ASP A 835 39.98 38.59 25.11
C ASP A 835 38.84 38.48 24.06
N ARG A 836 39.03 37.59 23.08
CA ARG A 836 38.01 37.25 22.08
C ARG A 836 37.30 35.96 22.48
N TRP A 837 36.03 36.11 22.82
CA TRP A 837 35.22 35.04 23.37
C TRP A 837 34.22 34.53 22.35
N TYR A 838 33.93 33.23 22.42
CA TYR A 838 32.93 32.57 21.58
C TYR A 838 32.03 31.66 22.42
N ASP A 839 30.72 31.70 22.15
CA ASP A 839 29.76 30.70 22.59
C ASP A 839 29.73 29.55 21.59
N ILE A 840 30.04 28.34 22.05
CA ILE A 840 30.17 27.14 21.22
C ILE A 840 29.32 26.03 21.83
N SER A 841 28.66 25.24 21.00
CA SER A 841 27.98 24.01 21.43
C SER A 841 28.81 22.78 21.09
N LEU A 842 29.11 21.94 22.08
CA LEU A 842 29.73 20.63 21.95
C LEU A 842 28.64 19.56 21.87
N ILE A 843 28.71 18.71 20.83
CA ILE A 843 27.88 17.51 20.69
C ILE A 843 28.76 16.29 20.90
N VAL A 844 28.40 15.46 21.88
CA VAL A 844 29.09 14.20 22.19
C VAL A 844 28.14 13.03 21.94
N LEU A 845 28.52 12.08 21.09
CA LEU A 845 27.81 10.81 20.90
C LEU A 845 28.65 9.67 21.47
N SER A 846 28.05 8.78 22.26
CA SER A 846 28.73 7.60 22.81
C SER A 846 27.88 6.33 22.68
N GLN A 847 28.47 5.28 22.09
CA GLN A 847 27.96 3.92 22.06
C GLN A 847 29.07 2.93 22.46
N PRO A 848 29.17 2.58 23.75
CA PRO A 848 30.26 1.74 24.26
C PRO A 848 30.32 0.34 23.65
N SER A 849 29.20 -0.25 23.20
CA SER A 849 29.22 -1.61 22.62
C SER A 849 30.01 -1.72 21.32
N LEU A 850 30.21 -0.60 20.62
CA LEU A 850 30.95 -0.52 19.36
C LEU A 850 32.25 0.27 19.52
N ASP A 851 32.61 0.64 20.76
CA ASP A 851 33.71 1.56 21.06
C ASP A 851 33.65 2.87 20.27
N ILE A 852 32.43 3.37 20.01
CA ILE A 852 32.23 4.60 19.25
C ILE A 852 32.03 5.78 20.20
N GLU A 853 32.92 6.75 20.08
CA GLU A 853 32.79 8.06 20.70
C GLU A 853 33.09 9.17 19.69
N LEU A 854 32.14 10.08 19.48
CA LEU A 854 32.26 11.19 18.53
C LEU A 854 32.05 12.52 19.24
N GLN A 855 32.87 13.50 18.89
CA GLN A 855 32.85 14.84 19.44
C GLN A 855 32.88 15.86 18.30
N VAL A 856 31.90 16.75 18.25
CA VAL A 856 31.83 17.83 17.24
C VAL A 856 31.41 19.13 17.91
N GLN A 857 32.12 20.21 17.60
CA GLN A 857 31.76 21.56 18.00
C GLN A 857 30.91 22.24 16.92
N SER A 858 29.97 23.07 17.34
CA SER A 858 29.28 24.00 16.44
C SER A 858 30.23 25.11 16.00
N GLN A 859 29.83 25.85 14.97
CA GLN A 859 30.42 27.15 14.71
C GLN A 859 30.20 28.04 15.94
N GLY A 860 31.25 28.78 16.34
CA GLY A 860 31.23 29.66 17.49
C GLY A 860 30.55 30.99 17.18
N THR A 861 29.74 31.48 18.13
CA THR A 861 29.12 32.80 18.07
C THR A 861 29.99 33.79 18.85
N PRO A 862 30.49 34.87 18.23
CA PRO A 862 31.30 35.86 18.96
C PRO A 862 30.54 36.46 20.14
N VAL A 863 31.20 36.57 21.29
CA VAL A 863 30.67 37.15 22.52
C VAL A 863 31.48 38.40 22.87
N PRO A 864 30.84 39.56 23.08
CA PRO A 864 31.53 40.77 23.53
C PRO A 864 32.22 40.57 24.88
N ALA A 865 33.46 41.03 25.03
CA ALA A 865 34.21 40.95 26.29
C ALA A 865 33.46 41.59 27.48
N ALA A 866 32.68 42.66 27.23
CA ALA A 866 31.83 43.28 28.24
C ALA A 866 30.75 42.34 28.79
N ALA A 867 30.18 41.45 27.96
CA ALA A 867 29.20 40.46 28.41
C ALA A 867 29.87 39.38 29.28
N VAL A 868 31.11 39.00 28.96
CA VAL A 868 31.91 38.06 29.77
C VAL A 868 32.33 38.68 31.11
N ALA A 869 32.71 39.96 31.12
CA ALA A 869 32.99 40.68 32.35
C ALA A 869 31.74 40.78 33.25
N ALA A 870 30.56 41.00 32.66
CA ALA A 870 29.29 40.99 33.39
C ALA A 870 28.94 39.59 33.94
N ALA A 871 29.18 38.52 33.18
CA ALA A 871 28.98 37.14 33.65
C ALA A 871 29.92 36.79 34.82
N ARG A 872 31.17 37.25 34.73
CA ARG A 872 32.18 37.08 35.79
C ARG A 872 31.80 37.85 37.06
N ALA A 873 31.30 39.08 36.93
CA ALA A 873 30.85 39.90 38.06
C ALA A 873 29.56 39.35 38.72
N GLY A 874 28.70 38.68 37.95
CA GLY A 874 27.47 38.06 38.43
C GLY A 874 27.64 36.68 39.07
N SER A 875 28.85 36.10 39.05
CA SER A 875 29.14 34.80 39.67
C SER A 875 29.62 34.99 41.12
N ALA A 876 29.14 34.17 42.05
CA ALA A 876 29.41 34.35 43.48
C ALA A 876 30.87 33.98 43.83
N ALA A 877 31.54 34.81 44.63
CA ALA A 877 32.87 34.50 45.14
C ALA A 877 32.81 33.25 46.04
N GLY A 878 33.47 32.16 45.60
CA GLY A 878 33.46 30.86 46.29
C GLY A 878 32.40 29.86 45.81
N SER A 879 31.76 30.08 44.65
CA SER A 879 30.93 29.05 44.00
C SER A 879 31.72 27.77 43.80
N ALA A 880 31.10 26.61 44.08
CA ALA A 880 31.71 25.29 43.95
C ALA A 880 32.21 24.98 42.52
N HIS A 881 31.88 25.82 41.54
CA HIS A 881 32.18 25.63 40.11
C HIS A 881 32.96 26.80 39.49
N GLY A 882 33.48 27.74 40.29
CA GLY A 882 34.16 28.96 39.82
C GLY A 882 35.38 28.73 38.91
N ASP A 883 36.03 27.57 39.02
CA ASP A 883 37.16 27.18 38.15
C ASP A 883 36.71 26.55 36.81
N THR A 884 35.41 26.26 36.65
CA THR A 884 34.84 25.51 35.50
C THR A 884 33.80 26.30 34.71
N GLY A 885 33.36 27.47 35.22
CA GLY A 885 32.40 28.32 34.52
C GLY A 885 31.81 29.45 35.37
N PHE A 886 30.77 30.09 34.85
CA PHE A 886 30.03 31.17 35.50
C PHE A 886 28.67 30.68 36.03
N ASP A 887 28.16 31.34 37.07
CA ASP A 887 26.83 31.05 37.65
C ASP A 887 25.69 31.73 36.85
N VAL A 888 26.04 32.61 35.91
CA VAL A 888 25.11 33.33 35.02
C VAL A 888 25.42 32.99 33.57
N THR A 889 24.38 32.72 32.77
CA THR A 889 24.56 32.42 31.33
C THR A 889 24.88 33.67 30.52
N ILE A 890 25.76 33.54 29.53
CA ILE A 890 25.98 34.62 28.56
C ILE A 890 24.71 34.91 27.77
N GLY A 891 23.88 33.88 27.54
CA GLY A 891 22.60 34.06 26.87
C GLY A 891 21.65 35.01 27.59
N SER A 892 21.61 35.03 28.92
CA SER A 892 20.76 35.98 29.67
C SER A 892 21.29 37.40 29.57
N ILE A 893 22.60 37.58 29.68
CA ILE A 893 23.24 38.90 29.57
C ILE A 893 23.06 39.47 28.15
N MET A 894 23.26 38.64 27.13
CA MET A 894 23.10 39.03 25.73
C MET A 894 21.64 39.32 25.38
N ALA A 895 20.70 38.51 25.87
CA ALA A 895 19.27 38.74 25.69
C ALA A 895 18.81 40.08 26.29
N ASP A 896 19.28 40.40 27.51
CA ASP A 896 18.95 41.66 28.18
C ASP A 896 19.55 42.88 27.49
N SER A 897 20.76 42.73 26.93
CA SER A 897 21.45 43.77 26.17
C SER A 897 20.81 44.02 24.81
N LEU A 898 20.43 42.95 24.10
CA LEU A 898 19.86 43.01 22.75
C LEU A 898 18.33 43.16 22.72
N LYS A 899 17.67 43.06 23.88
CA LYS A 899 16.20 43.10 24.03
C LYS A 899 15.48 42.03 23.19
N VAL A 900 16.05 40.83 23.18
CA VAL A 900 15.51 39.65 22.49
C VAL A 900 15.36 38.47 23.46
N PRO A 901 14.53 37.45 23.16
CA PRO A 901 14.45 36.25 23.99
C PRO A 901 15.80 35.55 24.18
N HIS A 902 15.99 34.88 25.33
CA HIS A 902 17.22 34.13 25.70
C HIS A 902 17.69 33.15 24.62
N THR A 903 16.79 32.60 23.81
CA THR A 903 17.10 31.62 22.77
C THR A 903 17.45 32.23 21.42
N GLU A 904 17.27 33.55 21.23
CA GLU A 904 17.36 34.24 19.94
C GLU A 904 18.56 35.18 19.84
N TRP A 905 19.33 35.37 20.91
CA TRP A 905 20.45 36.32 20.92
C TRP A 905 21.54 35.98 19.88
N GLN A 906 21.78 34.70 19.57
CA GLN A 906 22.72 34.31 18.50
C GLN A 906 22.25 34.78 17.12
N GLU A 907 20.94 34.69 16.85
CA GLU A 907 20.34 35.14 15.59
C GLU A 907 20.37 36.66 15.50
N ALA A 908 20.03 37.35 16.59
CA ALA A 908 20.12 38.81 16.67
C ALA A 908 21.55 39.32 16.50
N SER A 909 22.56 38.55 16.93
CA SER A 909 23.97 38.94 16.86
C SER A 909 24.65 38.60 15.53
N THR A 910 24.27 37.48 14.89
CA THR A 910 25.01 36.93 13.73
C THR A 910 24.15 36.63 12.51
N GLY A 911 22.82 36.76 12.62
CA GLY A 911 21.87 36.37 11.58
C GLY A 911 21.68 34.85 11.45
N VAL A 912 22.33 34.04 12.28
CA VAL A 912 22.22 32.58 12.27
C VAL A 912 21.63 32.11 13.59
N SER A 913 20.56 31.33 13.53
CA SER A 913 19.91 30.83 14.74
C SER A 913 20.75 29.77 15.44
N ARG A 914 20.65 29.69 16.78
CA ARG A 914 21.27 28.61 17.58
C ARG A 914 20.88 27.21 17.06
N ARG A 915 19.63 27.10 16.57
CA ARG A 915 19.09 25.88 15.99
C ARG A 915 19.85 25.44 14.73
N GLU A 916 20.19 26.37 13.85
CA GLU A 916 20.96 26.10 12.62
C GLU A 916 22.40 25.72 12.93
N LEU A 917 23.04 26.42 13.87
CA LEU A 917 24.39 26.09 14.35
C LEU A 917 24.45 24.64 14.88
N LEU A 918 23.48 24.25 15.71
CA LEU A 918 23.36 22.89 16.25
C LEU A 918 23.03 21.85 15.17
N MET A 919 22.15 22.17 14.23
CA MET A 919 21.78 21.27 13.13
C MET A 919 23.00 20.92 12.26
N LEU A 920 23.85 21.89 11.93
CA LEU A 920 25.04 21.67 11.12
C LEU A 920 26.04 20.76 11.84
N ALA A 921 26.32 21.02 13.11
CA ALA A 921 27.17 20.18 13.94
C ALA A 921 26.60 18.75 14.08
N ALA A 922 25.30 18.63 14.35
CA ALA A 922 24.64 17.34 14.52
C ALA A 922 24.63 16.51 13.23
N ARG A 923 24.55 17.14 12.05
CA ARG A 923 24.68 16.42 10.76
C ARG A 923 26.07 15.86 10.56
N SER A 924 27.11 16.58 11.00
CA SER A 924 28.49 16.08 10.97
C SER A 924 28.65 14.85 11.87
N VAL A 925 28.13 14.91 13.10
CA VAL A 925 28.12 13.75 14.03
C VAL A 925 27.37 12.57 13.42
N ALA A 926 26.15 12.78 12.92
CA ALA A 926 25.34 11.73 12.32
C ALA A 926 26.02 11.10 11.08
N GLY A 927 26.66 11.92 10.24
CA GLY A 927 27.40 11.46 9.07
C GLY A 927 28.63 10.62 9.43
N SER A 928 29.40 11.05 10.43
CA SER A 928 30.54 10.30 10.96
C SER A 928 30.11 9.00 11.62
N TYR A 929 29.02 9.04 12.39
CA TYR A 929 28.45 7.86 13.02
C TYR A 929 27.99 6.82 11.99
N ARG A 930 27.32 7.25 10.91
CA ARG A 930 26.93 6.34 9.81
C ARG A 930 28.14 5.66 9.15
N ARG A 931 29.25 6.36 9.01
CA ARG A 931 30.50 5.79 8.46
C ARG A 931 31.10 4.76 9.41
N LEU A 932 31.18 5.06 10.70
CA LEU A 932 31.72 4.13 11.71
C LEU A 932 30.85 2.88 11.88
N LEU A 933 29.53 3.01 11.80
CA LEU A 933 28.62 1.85 11.78
C LEU A 933 28.87 0.94 10.58
N ALA A 934 29.17 1.51 9.40
CA ALA A 934 29.49 0.72 8.21
C ALA A 934 30.84 0.00 8.32
N ILE A 935 31.82 0.60 9.01
CA ILE A 935 33.13 -0.01 9.29
C ILE A 935 32.99 -1.14 10.32
N SER A 936 32.29 -0.87 11.42
CA SER A 936 32.09 -1.85 12.51
C SER A 936 31.26 -3.06 12.06
N ALA A 937 30.40 -2.90 11.04
CA ALA A 937 29.62 -3.99 10.46
C ALA A 937 30.42 -4.84 9.43
N ALA A 938 31.63 -4.42 9.06
CA ALA A 938 32.49 -5.08 8.08
C ALA A 938 33.64 -5.89 8.73
N GLU A 939 33.82 -5.80 10.04
CA GLU A 939 34.72 -6.68 10.80
C GLU A 939 33.99 -8.02 11.09
N PRO A 940 34.63 -9.17 10.77
CA PRO A 940 33.99 -10.50 10.76
C PRO A 940 33.60 -11.05 12.14
#